data_AF-A0A811JUA2-F1
#
_entry.id   AF-A0A811JUA2-F1
#
_cell.length_a   1.000
_cell.length_b   1.000
_cell.length_c   1.000
_cell.angle_alpha   90.00
_cell.angle_beta   90.00
_cell.angle_gamma   90.00
#
_symmetry.space_group_name_H-M   'P 1'
#
loop_
_entity.id
_entity.type
_entity.pdbx_description
1 polymer ?
#
loop_
_entity_poly.entity_id
_entity_poly.type
_entity_poly.pdbx_seq_one_letter_code
_entity_poly.pdbx_strand_id
1 'polypeptide(L)'
;MTSIKHLVLLLLAVWSVNSVKRDVEDVDLDLLGGSAKSGIRFRVNPSGFKYANELLAPLLSQQIRNIRIPKVEQCIEEVDGCIKVEKILVSRYECPDVINLRPQSPNEVILEIKNLNLGLTGDLAGSVNTSGTPIPVVGQANCNAHGIAILVGLTLTRSNKKEHMLKITQCHASVESVDVFVENGGLLGDTANKEEFKSKISSQLKTLAPKKLCDLLPQLIDKDINKNLRQLPSSVSISEIIKMFKDIVLPLLRSKLECPESCAAGKTKRDAEEEKKCEECGKISETVEMAKSIGKSLDLKKLNDINFDYSIVYTRASSQDLNINLKGEFSPPDRVTPFRPFATKFPAALAPVKRRMAETILTDFTLNSLFYWLHTVKFLNITLDSSTPTVGEILKTTCGEDDDNSEFPSVEVDEEVPVIFRVRRSLDTLERFTRDADEKESKSGGGLADLGICVGDILPAIREKHPNENLTITVHSTKAPAVIFSEKDGGAAIGRLNAEATVFISTGEKVGTIAIDFEVEVNVVTNDGNLTGGANVTRLLLKDVDQTLGLPQDALDSLSQLAIDFSNKGMNDALSKGVSVHLPAAVTGLPVSLLKPDITFIDHGLHISGDVEIDAKTLGEIVGKKGIKADKCGVTSN
;
A
#
# COMPACT_ATOMS: atom_id res chain seq x y z
N MET A 1 -46.95 -20.20 -21.98
CA MET A 1 -46.11 -19.49 -20.96
C MET A 1 -44.91 -20.29 -20.46
N THR A 2 -44.92 -21.62 -20.50
CA THR A 2 -43.80 -22.50 -20.05
C THR A 2 -42.62 -22.54 -21.02
N SER A 3 -42.85 -22.49 -22.33
CA SER A 3 -41.80 -22.53 -23.37
C SER A 3 -40.93 -21.27 -23.42
N ILE A 4 -41.51 -20.09 -23.17
CA ILE A 4 -40.78 -18.81 -23.13
C ILE A 4 -39.87 -18.74 -21.91
N LYS A 5 -40.31 -19.26 -20.75
CA LYS A 5 -39.47 -19.34 -19.55
C LYS A 5 -38.24 -20.23 -19.75
N HIS A 6 -38.39 -21.36 -20.46
CA HIS A 6 -37.26 -22.24 -20.77
C HIS A 6 -36.28 -21.60 -21.76
N LEU A 7 -36.78 -20.90 -22.78
CA LEU A 7 -35.94 -20.18 -23.73
C LEU A 7 -35.13 -19.06 -23.06
N VAL A 8 -35.77 -18.29 -22.16
CA VAL A 8 -35.09 -17.23 -21.38
C VAL A 8 -34.04 -17.82 -20.44
N LEU A 9 -34.33 -18.95 -19.77
CA LEU A 9 -33.36 -19.61 -18.90
C LEU A 9 -32.15 -20.12 -19.69
N LEU A 10 -32.38 -20.67 -20.89
CA LEU A 10 -31.34 -21.21 -21.76
C LEU A 10 -30.48 -20.09 -22.36
N LEU A 11 -31.08 -18.96 -22.74
CA LEU A 11 -30.36 -17.76 -23.16
C LEU A 11 -29.53 -17.16 -22.02
N LEU A 12 -30.06 -17.11 -20.79
CA LEU A 12 -29.29 -16.66 -19.61
C LEU A 12 -28.13 -17.61 -19.28
N ALA A 13 -28.35 -18.93 -19.40
CA ALA A 13 -27.30 -19.92 -19.19
C ALA A 13 -26.21 -19.80 -20.27
N VAL A 14 -26.57 -19.73 -21.56
CA VAL A 14 -25.61 -19.54 -22.65
C VAL A 14 -24.87 -18.21 -22.52
N TRP A 15 -25.55 -17.14 -22.12
CA TRP A 15 -24.92 -15.85 -21.86
C TRP A 15 -23.95 -15.91 -20.68
N SER A 16 -24.32 -16.57 -19.58
CA SER A 16 -23.41 -16.78 -18.43
C SER A 16 -22.19 -17.62 -18.78
N VAL A 17 -22.35 -18.69 -19.57
CA VAL A 17 -21.23 -19.56 -19.99
C VAL A 17 -20.31 -18.83 -20.96
N ASN A 18 -20.86 -18.09 -21.92
CA ASN A 18 -20.05 -17.28 -22.84
C ASN A 18 -19.35 -16.12 -22.13
N SER A 19 -20.00 -15.48 -21.14
CA SER A 19 -19.37 -14.41 -20.35
C SER A 19 -18.22 -14.96 -19.51
N VAL A 20 -18.44 -16.07 -18.79
CA VAL A 20 -17.39 -16.74 -18.00
C VAL A 20 -16.24 -17.24 -18.88
N LYS A 21 -16.53 -17.77 -20.07
CA LYS A 21 -15.49 -18.22 -21.00
C LYS A 21 -14.62 -17.07 -21.49
N ARG A 22 -15.23 -15.92 -21.81
CA ARG A 22 -14.53 -14.72 -22.27
C ARG A 22 -13.66 -14.12 -21.15
N ASP A 23 -14.16 -14.11 -19.92
CA ASP A 23 -13.43 -13.60 -18.76
C ASP A 23 -12.16 -14.41 -18.43
N VAL A 24 -12.11 -15.70 -18.80
CA VAL A 24 -10.94 -16.58 -18.59
C VAL A 24 -9.93 -16.50 -19.73
N GLU A 25 -10.37 -16.22 -20.96
CA GLU A 25 -9.47 -16.08 -22.13
C GLU A 25 -8.57 -14.83 -22.03
N ASP A 26 -9.02 -13.79 -21.34
CA ASP A 26 -8.31 -12.53 -21.13
C ASP A 26 -7.29 -12.58 -19.97
N VAL A 27 -7.18 -13.70 -19.25
CA VAL A 27 -6.34 -13.85 -18.05
C VAL A 27 -5.11 -14.72 -18.36
N ASP A 28 -3.96 -14.34 -17.82
CA ASP A 28 -2.75 -15.18 -17.89
C ASP A 28 -2.98 -16.50 -17.12
N LEU A 29 -2.61 -17.62 -17.75
CA LEU A 29 -2.84 -18.96 -17.21
C LEU A 29 -2.14 -19.21 -15.87
N ASP A 30 -0.99 -18.58 -15.62
CA ASP A 30 -0.22 -18.73 -14.38
C ASP A 30 -0.90 -18.04 -13.18
N LEU A 31 -1.92 -17.21 -13.44
CA LEU A 31 -2.76 -16.61 -12.40
C LEU A 31 -3.95 -17.50 -12.02
N LEU A 32 -4.24 -18.53 -12.82
CA LEU A 32 -5.33 -19.46 -12.57
C LEU A 32 -4.88 -20.53 -11.56
N GLY A 33 -5.74 -20.86 -10.60
CA GLY A 33 -5.48 -21.92 -9.61
C GLY A 33 -5.19 -21.43 -8.18
N GLY A 34 -5.08 -20.12 -7.98
CA GLY A 34 -5.03 -19.56 -6.63
C GLY A 34 -6.29 -19.90 -5.81
N SER A 35 -6.11 -20.14 -4.51
CA SER A 35 -7.19 -20.54 -3.60
C SER A 35 -7.20 -19.77 -2.28
N ALA A 36 -6.22 -18.89 -2.06
CA ALA A 36 -6.16 -18.07 -0.86
C ALA A 36 -7.25 -16.98 -0.90
N LYS A 37 -7.46 -16.35 0.27
CA LYS A 37 -8.49 -15.32 0.44
C LYS A 37 -7.92 -13.91 0.61
N SER A 38 -6.62 -13.78 0.80
CA SER A 38 -5.96 -12.53 1.15
C SER A 38 -4.88 -12.18 0.13
N GLY A 39 -5.04 -11.04 -0.52
CA GLY A 39 -4.05 -10.47 -1.42
C GLY A 39 -2.94 -9.71 -0.70
N ILE A 40 -3.20 -9.24 0.53
CA ILE A 40 -2.20 -8.56 1.37
C ILE A 40 -2.17 -9.20 2.75
N ARG A 41 -0.97 -9.39 3.29
CA ARG A 41 -0.79 -9.97 4.62
C ARG A 41 0.21 -9.13 5.40
N PHE A 42 -0.21 -8.63 6.55
CA PHE A 42 0.63 -7.88 7.46
C PHE A 42 0.95 -8.72 8.69
N ARG A 43 2.18 -8.66 9.19
CA ARG A 43 2.64 -9.37 10.37
C ARG A 43 3.37 -8.43 11.31
N VAL A 44 2.93 -8.42 12.57
CA VAL A 44 3.65 -7.78 13.69
C VAL A 44 4.42 -8.84 14.44
N ASN A 45 5.73 -8.64 14.58
CA ASN A 45 6.67 -9.55 15.26
C ASN A 45 6.87 -9.13 16.74
N PRO A 46 7.57 -9.94 17.57
CA PRO A 46 7.80 -9.62 18.98
C PRO A 46 8.45 -8.25 19.20
N SER A 47 9.42 -7.86 18.36
CA SER A 47 10.07 -6.55 18.40
C SER A 47 9.08 -5.40 18.18
N GLY A 48 8.07 -5.60 17.32
CA GLY A 48 7.00 -4.62 17.10
C GLY A 48 6.08 -4.49 18.31
N PHE A 49 5.74 -5.59 18.99
CA PHE A 49 4.99 -5.55 20.24
C PHE A 49 5.79 -4.88 21.38
N LYS A 50 7.10 -5.13 21.45
CA LYS A 50 7.97 -4.45 22.41
C LYS A 50 7.95 -2.93 22.20
N TYR A 51 8.12 -2.48 20.95
CA TYR A 51 8.02 -1.05 20.62
C TYR A 51 6.62 -0.49 20.93
N ALA A 52 5.56 -1.23 20.61
CA ALA A 52 4.19 -0.83 20.96
C ALA A 52 4.00 -0.67 22.47
N ASN A 53 4.62 -1.51 23.30
CA ASN A 53 4.57 -1.39 24.76
C ASN A 53 5.27 -0.14 25.29
N GLU A 54 6.41 0.22 24.71
CA GLU A 54 7.14 1.46 25.04
C GLU A 54 6.28 2.71 24.75
N LEU A 55 5.48 2.67 23.68
CA LEU A 55 4.54 3.74 23.34
C LEU A 55 3.26 3.72 24.20
N LEU A 56 2.75 2.51 24.50
CA LEU A 56 1.47 2.32 25.16
C LEU A 56 1.53 2.62 26.66
N ALA A 57 2.61 2.26 27.34
CA ALA A 57 2.76 2.44 28.79
C ALA A 57 2.56 3.90 29.27
N PRO A 58 3.24 4.92 28.69
CA PRO A 58 3.02 6.31 29.08
C PRO A 58 1.61 6.80 28.72
N LEU A 59 1.06 6.34 27.59
CA LEU A 59 -0.28 6.68 27.15
C LEU A 59 -1.36 6.16 28.12
N LEU A 60 -1.32 4.88 28.46
CA LEU A 60 -2.26 4.29 29.40
C LEU A 60 -2.13 4.92 30.78
N SER A 61 -0.90 5.17 31.24
CA SER A 61 -0.66 5.84 32.53
C SER A 61 -1.31 7.23 32.56
N GLN A 62 -1.12 8.03 31.49
CA GLN A 62 -1.76 9.33 31.37
C GLN A 62 -3.30 9.22 31.32
N GLN A 63 -3.86 8.22 30.63
CA GLN A 63 -5.32 8.04 30.59
C GLN A 63 -5.88 7.63 31.94
N ILE A 64 -5.23 6.71 32.66
CA ILE A 64 -5.68 6.26 33.97
C ILE A 64 -5.66 7.43 34.96
N ARG A 65 -4.59 8.24 35.02
CA ARG A 65 -4.52 9.43 35.88
C ARG A 65 -5.65 10.44 35.64
N ASN A 66 -6.13 10.53 34.39
CA ASN A 66 -7.16 11.50 33.99
C ASN A 66 -8.57 10.88 33.92
N ILE A 67 -8.75 9.63 34.35
CA ILE A 67 -10.06 9.00 34.33
C ILE A 67 -11.00 9.72 35.30
N ARG A 68 -12.24 9.93 34.86
CA ARG A 68 -13.32 10.44 35.70
C ARG A 68 -14.33 9.33 35.85
N ILE A 69 -14.51 8.86 37.08
CA ILE A 69 -15.41 7.74 37.36
C ILE A 69 -16.83 8.32 37.52
N PRO A 70 -17.86 7.71 36.90
CA PRO A 70 -19.23 8.17 37.03
C PRO A 70 -19.70 8.12 38.49
N LYS A 71 -20.73 8.92 38.83
CA LYS A 71 -21.31 8.91 40.17
C LYS A 71 -21.75 7.49 40.56
N VAL A 72 -21.51 7.13 41.81
CA VAL A 72 -21.95 5.85 42.39
C VAL A 72 -22.96 6.16 43.48
N GLU A 73 -24.08 5.46 43.47
CA GLU A 73 -25.16 5.63 44.45
C GLU A 73 -25.53 4.25 45.02
N GLN A 74 -25.55 4.15 46.35
CA GLN A 74 -25.86 2.92 47.06
C GLN A 74 -26.85 3.25 48.19
N CYS A 75 -27.98 2.55 48.19
CA CYS A 75 -28.95 2.63 49.26
C CYS A 75 -28.67 1.54 50.31
N ILE A 76 -28.82 1.89 51.58
CA ILE A 76 -28.58 1.05 52.75
C ILE A 76 -29.94 0.80 53.39
N GLU A 77 -30.40 -0.46 53.31
CA GLU A 77 -31.74 -0.85 53.77
C GLU A 77 -31.88 -0.70 55.28
N GLU A 78 -30.80 -0.90 56.04
CA GLU A 78 -30.79 -0.85 57.51
C GLU A 78 -31.05 0.56 58.09
N VAL A 79 -30.88 1.62 57.29
CA VAL A 79 -31.04 3.02 57.72
C VAL A 79 -31.93 3.84 56.78
N ASP A 80 -32.72 3.16 55.93
CA ASP A 80 -33.64 3.76 54.94
C ASP A 80 -33.05 5.03 54.29
N GLY A 81 -31.88 4.88 53.68
CA GLY A 81 -31.07 6.01 53.23
C GLY A 81 -30.17 5.66 52.06
N CYS A 82 -29.84 6.66 51.25
CA CYS A 82 -28.95 6.50 50.10
C CYS A 82 -27.72 7.40 50.23
N ILE A 83 -26.56 6.81 49.98
CA ILE A 83 -25.28 7.49 49.95
C ILE A 83 -24.80 7.49 48.51
N LYS A 84 -24.39 8.66 48.04
CA LYS A 84 -23.82 8.86 46.71
C LYS A 84 -22.42 9.46 46.80
N VAL A 85 -21.55 9.00 45.91
CA VAL A 85 -20.21 9.53 45.71
C VAL A 85 -20.16 10.17 44.32
N GLU A 86 -19.89 11.46 44.27
CA GLU A 86 -19.83 12.27 43.05
C GLU A 86 -18.41 12.82 42.83
N LYS A 87 -18.14 13.29 41.60
CA LYS A 87 -16.83 13.87 41.20
C LYS A 87 -15.62 12.98 41.54
N ILE A 88 -15.77 11.67 41.34
CA ILE A 88 -14.72 10.70 41.64
C ILE A 88 -13.53 10.89 40.67
N LEU A 89 -12.35 11.13 41.23
CA LEU A 89 -11.11 11.42 40.51
C LEU A 89 -9.92 10.67 41.11
N VAL A 90 -8.88 10.46 40.31
CA VAL A 90 -7.64 9.81 40.76
C VAL A 90 -6.81 10.82 41.56
N SER A 91 -6.66 10.55 42.85
CA SER A 91 -5.89 11.36 43.80
C SER A 91 -4.44 10.90 43.92
N ARG A 92 -4.20 9.59 43.79
CA ARG A 92 -2.86 8.98 43.80
C ARG A 92 -2.76 7.97 42.66
N TYR A 93 -1.64 8.00 41.95
CA TYR A 93 -1.32 7.01 40.92
C TYR A 93 0.12 6.57 41.10
N GLU A 94 0.31 5.27 41.20
CA GLU A 94 1.61 4.62 41.27
C GLU A 94 1.72 3.62 40.13
N CYS A 95 2.83 3.68 39.39
CA CYS A 95 2.98 2.98 38.13
C CYS A 95 2.87 1.47 38.33
N PRO A 96 2.18 0.75 37.43
CA PRO A 96 2.18 -0.71 37.45
C PRO A 96 3.57 -1.28 37.15
N ASP A 97 3.85 -2.46 37.69
CA ASP A 97 5.09 -3.19 37.40
C ASP A 97 5.15 -3.67 35.95
N VAL A 98 3.98 -4.02 35.40
CA VAL A 98 3.86 -4.57 34.03
C VAL A 98 2.71 -3.86 33.32
N ILE A 99 3.00 -3.34 32.13
CA ILE A 99 2.03 -3.04 31.08
C ILE A 99 2.54 -3.77 29.84
N ASN A 100 1.83 -4.81 29.42
CA ASN A 100 2.29 -5.65 28.32
C ASN A 100 1.14 -5.97 27.35
N LEU A 101 1.31 -5.56 26.11
CA LEU A 101 0.54 -5.95 24.96
C LEU A 101 1.29 -7.07 24.23
N ARG A 102 0.68 -8.25 24.15
CA ARG A 102 1.30 -9.41 23.50
C ARG A 102 0.30 -10.23 22.71
N PRO A 103 0.72 -10.88 21.61
CA PRO A 103 -0.15 -11.81 20.90
C PRO A 103 -0.31 -13.09 21.74
N GLN A 104 -1.48 -13.72 21.65
CA GLN A 104 -1.81 -14.97 22.32
C GLN A 104 -2.60 -15.89 21.38
N SER A 105 -2.21 -17.16 21.40
CA SER A 105 -2.91 -18.21 20.67
C SER A 105 -4.20 -18.64 21.39
N PRO A 106 -5.31 -18.91 20.69
CA PRO A 106 -5.55 -18.64 19.27
C PRO A 106 -6.21 -17.26 19.06
N ASN A 107 -5.60 -16.40 18.22
CA ASN A 107 -6.22 -15.20 17.63
C ASN A 107 -6.61 -14.07 18.60
N GLU A 108 -5.88 -13.92 19.69
CA GLU A 108 -6.06 -12.80 20.63
C GLU A 108 -4.80 -11.95 20.76
N VAL A 109 -4.99 -10.69 21.13
CA VAL A 109 -3.96 -9.83 21.67
C VAL A 109 -4.33 -9.54 23.11
N ILE A 110 -3.46 -9.87 24.05
CA ILE A 110 -3.70 -9.62 25.47
C ILE A 110 -3.03 -8.31 25.88
N LEU A 111 -3.82 -7.43 26.50
CA LEU A 111 -3.31 -6.34 27.31
C LEU A 111 -3.30 -6.79 28.78
N GLU A 112 -2.12 -6.83 29.37
CA GLU A 112 -1.90 -7.22 30.76
C GLU A 112 -1.33 -6.03 31.56
N ILE A 113 -1.98 -5.71 32.68
CA ILE A 113 -1.53 -4.72 33.66
C ILE A 113 -1.40 -5.43 35.01
N LYS A 114 -0.27 -5.29 35.70
CA LYS A 114 -0.05 -5.90 37.02
C LYS A 114 0.46 -4.90 38.05
N ASN A 115 0.05 -5.12 39.30
CA ASN A 115 0.44 -4.35 40.47
C ASN A 115 0.20 -2.84 40.32
N LEU A 116 -0.93 -2.47 39.71
CA LEU A 116 -1.35 -1.07 39.64
C LEU A 116 -1.91 -0.63 40.99
N ASN A 117 -1.46 0.52 41.49
CA ASN A 117 -1.92 1.10 42.75
C ASN A 117 -2.59 2.45 42.48
N LEU A 118 -3.86 2.58 42.90
CA LEU A 118 -4.68 3.78 42.65
C LEU A 118 -5.29 4.30 43.95
N GLY A 119 -5.19 5.61 44.17
CA GLY A 119 -6.01 6.35 45.12
C GLY A 119 -7.09 7.13 44.38
N LEU A 120 -8.32 7.02 44.86
CA LEU A 120 -9.49 7.72 44.36
C LEU A 120 -10.04 8.62 45.46
N THR A 121 -10.43 9.84 45.12
CA THR A 121 -11.19 10.75 45.98
C THR A 121 -12.51 11.09 45.33
N GLY A 122 -13.56 11.28 46.13
CA GLY A 122 -14.88 11.72 45.65
C GLY A 122 -15.67 12.44 46.74
N ASP A 123 -16.57 13.31 46.31
CA ASP A 123 -17.48 14.03 47.20
C ASP A 123 -18.57 13.07 47.68
N LEU A 124 -18.65 12.86 48.99
CA LEU A 124 -19.69 12.05 49.63
C LEU A 124 -20.89 12.94 49.93
N ALA A 125 -22.07 12.55 49.46
CA ALA A 125 -23.34 13.21 49.73
C ALA A 125 -24.44 12.16 49.97
N GLY A 126 -25.47 12.49 50.74
CA GLY A 126 -26.59 11.57 50.94
C GLY A 126 -27.45 11.95 52.13
N SER A 127 -28.41 11.08 52.45
CA SER A 127 -29.20 11.18 53.68
C SER A 127 -29.50 9.80 54.20
N VAL A 128 -29.37 9.62 55.51
CA VAL A 128 -29.76 8.40 56.23
C VAL A 128 -30.91 8.73 57.17
N ASN A 129 -31.93 7.88 57.22
CA ASN A 129 -33.09 8.05 58.07
C ASN A 129 -32.86 7.29 59.38
N THR A 130 -32.63 8.03 60.47
CA THR A 130 -32.58 7.44 61.82
C THR A 130 -33.81 7.89 62.59
N SER A 131 -34.66 6.94 63.00
CA SER A 131 -35.90 7.21 63.76
C SER A 131 -36.82 8.24 63.07
N GLY A 132 -36.98 8.14 61.75
CA GLY A 132 -37.87 9.01 60.96
C GLY A 132 -37.35 10.42 60.64
N THR A 133 -36.10 10.73 61.02
CA THR A 133 -35.47 12.03 60.71
C THR A 133 -34.35 11.84 59.68
N PRO A 134 -34.39 12.53 58.52
CA PRO A 134 -33.31 12.52 57.54
C PRO A 134 -32.07 13.26 58.06
N ILE A 135 -30.96 12.55 58.18
CA ILE A 135 -29.67 13.11 58.58
C ILE A 135 -28.80 13.23 57.31
N PRO A 136 -28.38 14.44 56.91
CA PRO A 136 -27.53 14.61 55.75
C PRO A 136 -26.13 14.03 56.02
N VAL A 137 -25.61 13.29 55.05
CA VAL A 137 -24.24 12.79 55.01
C VAL A 137 -23.48 13.65 54.01
N VAL A 138 -22.46 14.37 54.48
CA VAL A 138 -21.55 15.16 53.63
C VAL A 138 -20.13 14.88 54.06
N GLY A 139 -19.22 14.69 53.12
CA GLY A 139 -17.80 14.49 53.39
C GLY A 139 -17.01 14.21 52.13
N GLN A 140 -15.82 13.68 52.27
CA GLN A 140 -14.99 13.20 51.16
C GLN A 140 -14.68 11.72 51.36
N ALA A 141 -15.04 10.89 50.38
CA ALA A 141 -14.67 9.49 50.36
C ALA A 141 -13.32 9.33 49.69
N ASN A 142 -12.41 8.64 50.37
CA ASN A 142 -11.11 8.24 49.87
C ASN A 142 -11.07 6.72 49.74
N CYS A 143 -10.56 6.22 48.62
CA CYS A 143 -10.44 4.79 48.34
C CYS A 143 -9.06 4.51 47.75
N ASN A 144 -8.24 3.74 48.44
CA ASN A 144 -6.96 3.25 47.95
C ASN A 144 -7.10 1.78 47.55
N ALA A 145 -6.79 1.47 46.30
CA ALA A 145 -6.79 0.12 45.76
C ALA A 145 -5.36 -0.29 45.44
N HIS A 146 -4.93 -1.42 45.98
CA HIS A 146 -3.59 -1.94 45.84
C HIS A 146 -3.57 -3.27 45.08
N GLY A 147 -2.48 -3.51 44.35
CA GLY A 147 -2.27 -4.77 43.63
C GLY A 147 -3.31 -5.01 42.53
N ILE A 148 -3.78 -3.96 41.84
CA ILE A 148 -4.75 -4.10 40.76
C ILE A 148 -4.08 -4.84 39.60
N ALA A 149 -4.71 -5.92 39.14
CA ALA A 149 -4.31 -6.65 37.95
C ALA A 149 -5.47 -6.69 36.95
N ILE A 150 -5.17 -6.43 35.68
CA ILE A 150 -6.15 -6.39 34.59
C ILE A 150 -5.58 -7.19 33.42
N LEU A 151 -6.38 -8.10 32.89
CA LEU A 151 -6.09 -8.88 31.69
C LEU A 151 -7.26 -8.73 30.73
N VAL A 152 -7.03 -8.10 29.58
CA VAL A 152 -8.03 -7.89 28.54
C VAL A 152 -7.59 -8.60 27.27
N GLY A 153 -8.41 -9.53 26.78
CA GLY A 153 -8.24 -10.13 25.46
C GLY A 153 -8.95 -9.31 24.40
N LEU A 154 -8.22 -8.99 23.34
CA LEU A 154 -8.66 -8.14 22.24
C LEU A 154 -8.54 -8.90 20.92
N THR A 155 -9.50 -8.70 20.03
CA THR A 155 -9.45 -9.21 18.66
C THR A 155 -9.87 -8.14 17.66
N LEU A 156 -9.12 -8.04 16.57
CA LEU A 156 -9.41 -7.13 15.47
C LEU A 156 -10.25 -7.87 14.43
N THR A 157 -11.43 -7.32 14.14
CA THR A 157 -12.47 -7.93 13.29
C THR A 157 -13.06 -6.91 12.32
N ARG A 158 -13.94 -7.40 11.45
CA ARG A 158 -14.72 -6.59 10.50
C ARG A 158 -16.20 -6.62 10.87
N SER A 159 -16.89 -5.49 10.76
CA SER A 159 -18.34 -5.40 10.92
C SER A 159 -19.08 -5.90 9.68
N ASN A 160 -20.40 -6.13 9.78
CA ASN A 160 -21.23 -6.47 8.61
C ASN A 160 -21.23 -5.36 7.54
N LYS A 161 -20.96 -4.12 7.94
CA LYS A 161 -20.82 -2.94 7.05
C LYS A 161 -19.41 -2.76 6.51
N LYS A 162 -18.56 -3.78 6.67
CA LYS A 162 -17.17 -3.81 6.25
C LYS A 162 -16.19 -2.95 7.05
N GLU A 163 -16.63 -2.30 8.13
CA GLU A 163 -15.81 -1.40 8.96
C GLU A 163 -14.86 -2.19 9.89
N HIS A 164 -13.71 -1.61 10.21
CA HIS A 164 -12.75 -2.19 11.14
C HIS A 164 -13.20 -2.00 12.60
N MET A 165 -13.12 -3.05 13.42
CA MET A 165 -13.54 -3.02 14.82
C MET A 165 -12.66 -3.86 15.72
N LEU A 166 -12.32 -3.29 16.88
CA LEU A 166 -11.72 -4.00 18.00
C LEU A 166 -12.82 -4.52 18.94
N LYS A 167 -12.75 -5.80 19.31
CA LYS A 167 -13.68 -6.43 20.24
C LYS A 167 -12.94 -7.03 21.42
N ILE A 168 -13.57 -6.98 22.59
CA ILE A 168 -13.10 -7.68 23.79
C ILE A 168 -13.57 -9.13 23.71
N THR A 169 -12.64 -10.07 23.82
CA THR A 169 -12.93 -11.51 23.89
C THR A 169 -13.01 -12.00 25.33
N GLN A 170 -12.17 -11.43 26.21
CA GLN A 170 -12.16 -11.73 27.63
C GLN A 170 -11.73 -10.50 28.44
N CYS A 171 -12.25 -10.39 29.65
CA CYS A 171 -11.80 -9.41 30.64
C CYS A 171 -11.75 -10.07 32.00
N HIS A 172 -10.57 -10.06 32.60
CA HIS A 172 -10.35 -10.44 33.98
C HIS A 172 -9.71 -9.27 34.71
N ALA A 173 -10.28 -8.90 35.84
CA ALA A 173 -9.70 -7.90 36.71
C ALA A 173 -9.74 -8.42 38.15
N SER A 174 -8.74 -8.04 38.94
CA SER A 174 -8.65 -8.35 40.36
C SER A 174 -7.98 -7.21 41.11
N VAL A 175 -8.28 -7.11 42.40
CA VAL A 175 -7.65 -6.15 43.32
C VAL A 175 -7.24 -6.92 44.57
N GLU A 176 -6.02 -6.68 45.07
CA GLU A 176 -5.48 -7.39 46.23
C GLU A 176 -6.07 -6.85 47.54
N SER A 177 -6.02 -5.54 47.73
CA SER A 177 -6.66 -4.88 48.87
C SER A 177 -7.30 -3.56 48.45
N VAL A 178 -8.34 -3.18 49.20
CA VAL A 178 -9.05 -1.92 49.04
C VAL A 178 -9.21 -1.32 50.42
N ASP A 179 -8.76 -0.09 50.60
CA ASP A 179 -8.85 0.65 51.85
C ASP A 179 -9.72 1.90 51.63
N VAL A 180 -10.85 1.95 52.32
CA VAL A 180 -11.79 3.07 52.22
C VAL A 180 -11.81 3.84 53.53
N PHE A 181 -11.81 5.16 53.44
CA PHE A 181 -11.99 6.04 54.59
C PHE A 181 -12.72 7.32 54.19
N VAL A 182 -13.44 7.90 55.15
CA VAL A 182 -14.19 9.15 54.96
C VAL A 182 -13.48 10.26 55.71
N GLU A 183 -13.18 11.36 55.03
CA GLU A 183 -12.69 12.59 55.64
C GLU A 183 -13.84 13.60 55.75
N ASN A 184 -13.82 14.42 56.80
CA ASN A 184 -14.81 15.48 57.03
C ASN A 184 -16.28 15.01 57.07
N GLY A 185 -16.53 13.75 57.45
CA GLY A 185 -17.86 13.12 57.48
C GLY A 185 -18.65 13.30 58.79
N GLY A 186 -18.12 14.02 59.77
CA GLY A 186 -18.70 14.14 61.11
C GLY A 186 -18.90 12.79 61.82
N LEU A 187 -19.91 12.70 62.70
CA LEU A 187 -20.20 11.50 63.49
C LEU A 187 -20.48 10.23 62.64
N LEU A 188 -21.08 10.43 61.46
CA LEU A 188 -21.33 9.36 60.50
C LEU A 188 -20.04 8.92 59.79
N GLY A 189 -19.14 9.88 59.49
CA GLY A 189 -17.79 9.61 59.03
C GLY A 189 -16.96 8.81 60.05
N ASP A 190 -17.03 9.17 61.33
CA ASP A 190 -16.34 8.44 62.40
C ASP A 190 -16.85 6.99 62.51
N THR A 191 -18.16 6.80 62.35
CA THR A 191 -18.77 5.46 62.32
C THR A 191 -18.36 4.68 61.07
N ALA A 192 -18.34 5.33 59.90
CA ALA A 192 -17.87 4.73 58.66
C ALA A 192 -16.38 4.37 58.70
N ASN A 193 -15.61 5.07 59.54
CA ASN A 193 -14.18 4.83 59.73
C ASN A 193 -13.85 3.72 60.74
N LYS A 194 -14.84 3.16 61.43
CA LYS A 194 -14.65 1.98 62.30
C LYS A 194 -14.27 0.75 61.45
N GLU A 195 -13.41 -0.09 62.02
CA GLU A 195 -12.81 -1.24 61.33
C GLU A 195 -13.85 -2.25 60.81
N GLU A 196 -14.94 -2.47 61.56
CA GLU A 196 -16.04 -3.36 61.16
C GLU A 196 -16.74 -2.89 59.88
N PHE A 197 -17.00 -1.58 59.75
CA PHE A 197 -17.68 -1.03 58.59
C PHE A 197 -16.72 -0.89 57.39
N LYS A 198 -15.48 -0.45 57.64
CA LYS A 198 -14.42 -0.39 56.64
C LYS A 198 -14.19 -1.75 55.98
N SER A 199 -13.99 -2.80 56.79
CA SER A 199 -13.74 -4.15 56.27
C SER A 199 -14.90 -4.70 55.44
N LYS A 200 -16.16 -4.43 55.84
CA LYS A 200 -17.36 -4.81 55.08
C LYS A 200 -17.40 -4.13 53.71
N ILE A 201 -17.18 -2.82 53.64
CA ILE A 201 -17.17 -2.06 52.39
C ILE A 201 -15.99 -2.47 51.51
N SER A 202 -14.79 -2.55 52.08
CA SER A 202 -13.57 -2.97 51.38
C SER A 202 -13.74 -4.35 50.74
N SER A 203 -14.34 -5.31 51.47
CA SER A 203 -14.64 -6.64 50.95
C SER A 203 -15.65 -6.59 49.79
N GLN A 204 -16.72 -5.80 49.90
CA GLN A 204 -17.68 -5.63 48.81
C GLN A 204 -17.03 -5.00 47.57
N LEU A 205 -16.28 -3.90 47.74
CA LEU A 205 -15.61 -3.21 46.63
C LEU A 205 -14.57 -4.08 45.94
N LYS A 206 -13.83 -4.90 46.70
CA LYS A 206 -12.88 -5.88 46.15
C LYS A 206 -13.55 -6.86 45.18
N THR A 207 -14.84 -7.17 45.37
CA THR A 207 -15.60 -8.07 44.47
C THR A 207 -16.36 -7.33 43.37
N LEU A 208 -16.83 -6.10 43.62
CA LEU A 208 -17.67 -5.35 42.70
C LEU A 208 -16.88 -4.51 41.70
N ALA A 209 -15.79 -3.88 42.14
CA ALA A 209 -15.01 -2.97 41.29
C ALA A 209 -14.44 -3.69 40.05
N PRO A 210 -13.86 -4.90 40.13
CA PRO A 210 -13.38 -5.60 38.95
C PRO A 210 -14.47 -5.93 37.94
N LYS A 211 -15.65 -6.34 38.41
CA LYS A 211 -16.80 -6.65 37.55
C LYS A 211 -17.27 -5.41 36.80
N LYS A 212 -17.46 -4.30 37.54
CA LYS A 212 -17.87 -3.02 36.96
C LYS A 212 -16.85 -2.47 35.97
N LEU A 213 -15.54 -2.65 36.23
CA LEU A 213 -14.50 -2.28 35.29
C LEU A 213 -14.65 -3.03 33.97
N CYS A 214 -14.80 -4.36 34.02
CA CYS A 214 -15.01 -5.17 32.83
C CYS A 214 -16.33 -4.85 32.09
N ASP A 215 -17.39 -4.49 32.80
CA ASP A 215 -18.67 -4.06 32.19
C ASP A 215 -18.53 -2.74 31.41
N LEU A 216 -17.64 -1.85 31.86
CA LEU A 216 -17.43 -0.52 31.25
C LEU A 216 -16.49 -0.55 30.04
N LEU A 217 -15.52 -1.46 30.03
CA LEU A 217 -14.48 -1.51 28.99
C LEU A 217 -15.03 -1.58 27.55
N PRO A 218 -16.04 -2.39 27.21
CA PRO A 218 -16.60 -2.42 25.86
C PRO A 218 -17.08 -1.04 25.37
N GLN A 219 -17.72 -0.26 26.27
CA GLN A 219 -18.23 1.08 25.92
C GLN A 219 -17.09 2.06 25.68
N LEU A 220 -16.01 1.97 26.45
CA LEU A 220 -14.81 2.79 26.27
C LEU A 220 -14.10 2.46 24.94
N ILE A 221 -13.93 1.18 24.63
CA ILE A 221 -13.36 0.76 23.34
C ILE A 221 -14.23 1.27 22.21
N ASP A 222 -15.55 1.16 22.30
CA ASP A 222 -16.43 1.63 21.24
C ASP A 222 -16.34 3.15 21.02
N LYS A 223 -16.31 3.92 22.11
CA LYS A 223 -16.31 5.38 22.09
C LYS A 223 -14.98 5.98 21.65
N ASP A 224 -13.86 5.46 22.17
CA ASP A 224 -12.55 6.08 22.04
C ASP A 224 -11.68 5.41 20.96
N ILE A 225 -11.90 4.12 20.67
CA ILE A 225 -11.12 3.37 19.68
C ILE A 225 -11.94 3.07 18.43
N ASN A 226 -13.07 2.34 18.54
CA ASN A 226 -13.84 1.94 17.36
C ASN A 226 -14.45 3.13 16.63
N LYS A 227 -14.75 4.23 17.31
CA LYS A 227 -15.15 5.49 16.67
C LYS A 227 -14.12 5.96 15.62
N ASN A 228 -12.84 5.80 15.89
CA ASN A 228 -11.76 6.20 14.97
C ASN A 228 -11.45 5.07 13.97
N LEU A 229 -11.45 3.80 14.41
CA LEU A 229 -11.23 2.66 13.50
C LEU A 229 -12.30 2.56 12.40
N ARG A 230 -13.56 2.93 12.69
CA ARG A 230 -14.64 2.98 11.70
C ARG A 230 -14.48 4.09 10.66
N GLN A 231 -13.64 5.09 10.92
CA GLN A 231 -13.34 6.16 9.96
C GLN A 231 -12.28 5.73 8.94
N LEU A 232 -11.48 4.71 9.25
CA LEU A 232 -10.58 4.12 8.27
C LEU A 232 -11.42 3.39 7.23
N PRO A 233 -11.37 3.80 5.95
CA PRO A 233 -12.12 3.10 4.91
C PRO A 233 -11.68 1.64 4.86
N SER A 234 -12.54 0.75 4.39
CA SER A 234 -12.16 -0.62 4.04
C SER A 234 -11.86 -0.79 2.55
N SER A 235 -12.11 0.27 1.79
CA SER A 235 -11.89 0.37 0.36
C SER A 235 -11.70 1.82 -0.04
N VAL A 236 -10.80 2.08 -0.98
CA VAL A 236 -10.45 3.42 -1.48
C VAL A 236 -10.54 3.40 -3.01
N SER A 237 -11.00 4.48 -3.63
CA SER A 237 -11.07 4.52 -5.10
C SER A 237 -9.66 4.63 -5.70
N ILE A 238 -9.46 4.08 -6.89
CA ILE A 238 -8.17 4.20 -7.57
C ILE A 238 -7.82 5.67 -7.87
N SER A 239 -8.83 6.52 -8.09
CA SER A 239 -8.63 7.96 -8.29
C SER A 239 -8.05 8.66 -7.06
N GLU A 240 -8.47 8.26 -5.86
CA GLU A 240 -7.88 8.71 -4.60
C GLU A 240 -6.44 8.20 -4.45
N ILE A 241 -6.16 6.94 -4.81
CA ILE A 241 -4.80 6.37 -4.80
C ILE A 241 -3.87 7.14 -5.74
N ILE A 242 -4.31 7.41 -6.97
CA ILE A 242 -3.54 8.18 -7.96
C ILE A 242 -3.25 9.59 -7.43
N LYS A 243 -4.24 10.22 -6.78
CA LYS A 243 -4.05 11.54 -6.15
C LYS A 243 -3.01 11.48 -5.04
N MET A 244 -3.10 10.51 -4.13
CA MET A 244 -2.09 10.31 -3.07
C MET A 244 -0.70 10.07 -3.65
N PHE A 245 -0.60 9.27 -4.71
CA PHE A 245 0.67 9.04 -5.40
C PHE A 245 1.24 10.34 -5.98
N LYS A 246 0.41 11.13 -6.69
CA LYS A 246 0.83 12.41 -7.28
C LYS A 246 1.23 13.44 -6.23
N ASP A 247 0.51 13.52 -5.12
CA ASP A 247 0.67 14.58 -4.13
C ASP A 247 1.78 14.26 -3.11
N ILE A 248 2.05 12.97 -2.86
CA ILE A 248 2.95 12.53 -1.78
C ILE A 248 4.15 11.75 -2.34
N VAL A 249 3.90 10.71 -3.15
CA VAL A 249 4.97 9.80 -3.62
C VAL A 249 5.81 10.45 -4.69
N LEU A 250 5.18 11.08 -5.67
CA LEU A 250 5.87 11.68 -6.82
C LEU A 250 6.83 12.80 -6.38
N PRO A 251 6.50 13.70 -5.43
CA PRO A 251 7.46 14.66 -4.88
C PRO A 251 8.62 14.02 -4.13
N LEU A 252 8.40 12.92 -3.39
CA LEU A 252 9.48 12.19 -2.70
C LEU A 252 10.44 11.50 -3.67
N LEU A 253 9.91 10.97 -4.77
CA LEU A 253 10.73 10.46 -5.87
C LEU A 253 11.45 11.62 -6.59
N ARG A 254 10.79 12.78 -6.73
CA ARG A 254 11.34 13.98 -7.40
C ARG A 254 12.35 14.78 -6.57
N SER A 255 12.33 14.75 -5.24
CA SER A 255 13.27 15.53 -4.42
C SER A 255 14.73 15.05 -4.54
N LYS A 256 14.96 13.90 -5.20
CA LYS A 256 16.27 13.42 -5.66
C LYS A 256 16.56 13.67 -7.14
N LEU A 257 15.60 14.23 -7.88
CA LEU A 257 15.59 14.51 -9.32
C LEU A 257 15.35 16.00 -9.63
N GLU A 258 15.45 16.90 -8.64
CA GLU A 258 15.37 18.34 -8.91
C GLU A 258 16.65 18.80 -9.61
N CYS A 259 16.49 19.19 -10.86
CA CYS A 259 17.56 19.80 -11.63
C CYS A 259 17.87 21.17 -11.05
N PRO A 260 19.16 21.47 -10.78
CA PRO A 260 19.56 22.80 -10.37
C PRO A 260 18.97 23.86 -11.32
N GLU A 261 18.49 24.98 -10.78
CA GLU A 261 18.01 26.11 -11.60
C GLU A 261 19.08 26.59 -12.60
N SER A 262 20.37 26.34 -12.30
CA SER A 262 21.51 26.60 -13.20
C SER A 262 21.49 25.80 -14.51
N CYS A 263 20.65 24.76 -14.62
CA CYS A 263 20.45 24.00 -15.85
C CYS A 263 19.43 24.66 -16.81
N ALA A 264 18.62 25.62 -16.35
CA ALA A 264 17.62 26.33 -17.16
C ALA A 264 18.23 27.51 -17.94
N ALA A 265 19.01 27.17 -18.96
CA ALA A 265 19.49 28.02 -20.07
C ALA A 265 20.50 29.16 -19.78
N GLY A 266 21.65 29.04 -20.48
CA GLY A 266 22.25 30.18 -21.20
C GLY A 266 23.36 30.97 -20.51
N LYS A 267 24.61 30.45 -20.60
CA LYS A 267 25.90 31.15 -20.38
C LYS A 267 26.27 31.47 -18.92
N THR A 268 26.61 30.44 -18.17
CA THR A 268 27.67 30.53 -17.13
C THR A 268 28.65 29.39 -17.37
N LYS A 269 29.96 29.64 -17.18
CA LYS A 269 30.94 28.55 -17.15
C LYS A 269 30.55 27.65 -15.98
N ARG A 270 30.15 26.41 -16.28
CA ARG A 270 29.84 25.39 -15.28
C ARG A 270 31.12 24.61 -15.01
N ASP A 271 31.30 24.18 -13.76
CA ASP A 271 32.36 23.24 -13.43
C ASP A 271 31.96 21.84 -13.89
N ALA A 272 32.95 20.97 -14.14
CA ALA A 272 32.73 19.64 -14.75
C ALA A 272 31.72 18.76 -13.96
N GLU A 273 31.64 18.92 -12.64
CA GLU A 273 30.68 18.20 -11.79
C GLU A 273 29.23 18.73 -11.95
N GLU A 274 29.07 20.02 -12.18
CA GLU A 274 27.76 20.67 -12.38
C GLU A 274 27.25 20.44 -13.81
N GLU A 275 28.14 20.40 -14.79
CA GLU A 275 27.83 20.02 -16.17
C GLU A 275 27.34 18.57 -16.26
N LYS A 276 27.99 17.64 -15.56
CA LYS A 276 27.55 16.24 -15.45
C LYS A 276 26.15 16.11 -14.81
N LYS A 277 25.87 16.88 -13.75
CA LYS A 277 24.54 16.92 -13.12
C LYS A 277 23.46 17.48 -14.07
N CYS A 278 23.78 18.51 -14.85
CA CYS A 278 22.84 19.06 -15.84
C CYS A 278 22.63 18.12 -17.05
N GLU A 279 23.65 17.39 -17.51
CA GLU A 279 23.52 16.36 -18.54
C GLU A 279 22.64 15.19 -18.09
N GLU A 280 22.84 14.71 -16.86
CA GLU A 280 21.99 13.68 -16.25
C GLU A 280 20.53 14.15 -16.12
N CYS A 281 20.33 15.44 -15.85
CA CYS A 281 19.02 16.08 -15.80
C CYS A 281 18.30 16.20 -17.15
N GLY A 282 19.04 16.47 -18.24
CA GLY A 282 18.47 16.52 -19.60
C GLY A 282 17.80 15.20 -19.99
N LYS A 283 18.46 14.06 -19.74
CA LYS A 283 17.93 12.71 -20.03
C LYS A 283 16.68 12.36 -19.20
N ILE A 284 16.63 12.84 -17.96
CA ILE A 284 15.49 12.65 -17.06
C ILE A 284 14.29 13.49 -17.51
N SER A 285 14.53 14.72 -17.99
CA SER A 285 13.48 15.61 -18.49
C SER A 285 12.72 14.99 -19.67
N GLU A 286 13.45 14.41 -20.64
CA GLU A 286 12.84 13.72 -21.80
C GLU A 286 11.97 12.53 -21.38
N THR A 287 12.44 11.70 -20.45
CA THR A 287 11.68 10.55 -19.94
C THR A 287 10.40 11.00 -19.21
N VAL A 288 10.47 12.08 -18.43
CA VAL A 288 9.32 12.66 -17.73
C VAL A 288 8.33 13.28 -18.71
N GLU A 289 8.80 13.91 -19.78
CA GLU A 289 7.96 14.47 -20.84
C GLU A 289 7.27 13.38 -21.67
N MET A 290 7.95 12.28 -21.96
CA MET A 290 7.38 11.09 -22.59
C MET A 290 6.31 10.44 -21.70
N ALA A 291 6.57 10.28 -20.40
CA ALA A 291 5.55 9.79 -19.48
C ALA A 291 4.33 10.73 -19.40
N LYS A 292 4.56 12.04 -19.50
CA LYS A 292 3.51 13.06 -19.52
C LYS A 292 2.70 13.04 -20.82
N SER A 293 3.31 12.75 -21.97
CA SER A 293 2.58 12.61 -23.25
C SER A 293 1.72 11.35 -23.26
N ILE A 294 2.28 10.21 -22.83
CA ILE A 294 1.54 8.95 -22.67
C ILE A 294 0.37 9.16 -21.70
N GLY A 295 0.60 9.83 -20.58
CA GLY A 295 -0.44 10.14 -19.59
C GLY A 295 -1.60 10.98 -20.14
N LYS A 296 -1.38 11.84 -21.15
CA LYS A 296 -2.47 12.60 -21.80
C LYS A 296 -3.38 11.72 -22.66
N SER A 297 -2.87 10.59 -23.17
CA SER A 297 -3.66 9.64 -23.98
C SER A 297 -4.58 8.76 -23.13
N LEU A 298 -4.34 8.69 -21.81
CA LEU A 298 -5.09 7.84 -20.89
C LEU A 298 -6.33 8.57 -20.33
N ASP A 299 -7.52 7.97 -20.54
CA ASP A 299 -8.77 8.51 -20.02
C ASP A 299 -9.03 8.05 -18.58
N LEU A 300 -8.62 8.88 -17.62
CA LEU A 300 -8.81 8.63 -16.17
C LEU A 300 -10.29 8.48 -15.77
N LYS A 301 -11.25 8.94 -16.57
CA LYS A 301 -12.68 8.77 -16.26
C LYS A 301 -13.09 7.30 -16.27
N LYS A 302 -12.39 6.45 -17.04
CA LYS A 302 -12.60 5.00 -17.09
C LYS A 302 -12.28 4.29 -15.78
N LEU A 303 -11.57 4.96 -14.87
CA LEU A 303 -11.12 4.41 -13.60
C LEU A 303 -12.05 4.72 -12.42
N ASN A 304 -13.08 5.56 -12.61
CA ASN A 304 -13.90 6.08 -11.51
C ASN A 304 -14.59 4.98 -10.69
N ASP A 305 -14.91 3.86 -11.32
CA ASP A 305 -15.62 2.76 -10.66
C ASP A 305 -14.68 1.69 -10.11
N ILE A 306 -13.34 1.81 -10.25
CA ILE A 306 -12.41 0.81 -9.72
C ILE A 306 -12.01 1.17 -8.30
N ASN A 307 -12.33 0.27 -7.36
CA ASN A 307 -11.97 0.43 -5.95
C ASN A 307 -10.94 -0.61 -5.53
N PHE A 308 -10.05 -0.21 -4.63
CA PHE A 308 -9.13 -1.09 -3.94
C PHE A 308 -9.73 -1.53 -2.60
N ASP A 309 -10.16 -2.79 -2.49
CA ASP A 309 -10.68 -3.38 -1.25
C ASP A 309 -9.54 -4.00 -0.44
N TYR A 310 -9.21 -3.36 0.69
CA TYR A 310 -8.20 -3.83 1.66
C TYR A 310 -8.85 -4.22 3.00
N SER A 311 -10.12 -4.59 2.98
CA SER A 311 -10.83 -5.02 4.17
C SER A 311 -10.20 -6.25 4.83
N ILE A 312 -10.32 -6.33 6.17
CA ILE A 312 -9.84 -7.49 6.93
C ILE A 312 -10.67 -8.72 6.55
N VAL A 313 -9.99 -9.78 6.11
CA VAL A 313 -10.58 -11.09 5.87
C VAL A 313 -10.59 -11.89 7.17
N TYR A 314 -9.43 -11.97 7.82
CA TYR A 314 -9.27 -12.58 9.15
C TYR A 314 -7.95 -12.16 9.78
N THR A 315 -7.89 -12.26 11.11
CA THR A 315 -6.68 -12.09 11.89
C THR A 315 -6.24 -13.44 12.47
N ARG A 316 -4.94 -13.63 12.65
CA ARG A 316 -4.37 -14.80 13.30
C ARG A 316 -3.27 -14.40 14.24
N ALA A 317 -3.40 -14.72 15.52
CA ALA A 317 -2.36 -14.48 16.51
C ALA A 317 -1.76 -15.80 16.98
N SER A 318 -0.43 -15.84 17.03
CA SER A 318 0.36 -16.91 17.66
C SER A 318 0.92 -16.42 19.00
N SER A 319 1.80 -17.18 19.64
CA SER A 319 2.56 -16.70 20.81
C SER A 319 3.69 -15.74 20.46
N GLN A 320 3.97 -15.53 19.16
CA GLN A 320 5.11 -14.74 18.69
C GLN A 320 4.70 -13.59 17.77
N ASP A 321 3.58 -13.74 17.06
CA ASP A 321 3.20 -12.78 16.02
C ASP A 321 1.69 -12.57 15.93
N LEU A 322 1.32 -11.44 15.34
CA LEU A 322 -0.03 -11.14 14.92
C LEU A 322 -0.06 -10.94 13.41
N ASN A 323 -0.86 -11.75 12.73
CA ASN A 323 -1.08 -11.68 11.29
C ASN A 323 -2.44 -11.03 11.02
N ILE A 324 -2.46 -9.97 10.22
CA ILE A 324 -3.65 -9.29 9.73
C ILE A 324 -3.73 -9.55 8.23
N ASN A 325 -4.74 -10.30 7.79
CA ASN A 325 -4.88 -10.72 6.39
C ASN A 325 -5.99 -9.89 5.75
N LEU A 326 -5.62 -9.11 4.73
CA LEU A 326 -6.48 -8.17 4.03
C LEU A 326 -6.81 -8.69 2.63
N LYS A 327 -7.94 -8.24 2.08
CA LYS A 327 -8.45 -8.72 0.79
C LYS A 327 -7.50 -8.37 -0.37
N GLY A 328 -7.08 -7.11 -0.48
CA GLY A 328 -6.08 -6.66 -1.46
C GLY A 328 -6.52 -6.86 -2.91
N GLU A 329 -7.74 -6.47 -3.26
CA GLU A 329 -8.30 -6.64 -4.61
C GLU A 329 -8.69 -5.28 -5.19
N PHE A 330 -8.24 -4.98 -6.40
CA PHE A 330 -8.86 -3.94 -7.23
C PHE A 330 -10.06 -4.55 -7.94
N SER A 331 -11.22 -3.90 -7.86
CA SER A 331 -12.42 -4.33 -8.59
C SER A 331 -13.50 -3.24 -8.62
N PRO A 332 -14.36 -3.22 -9.64
CA PRO A 332 -15.60 -2.48 -9.58
C PRO A 332 -16.53 -2.98 -8.47
N PRO A 333 -17.42 -2.11 -7.95
CA PRO A 333 -18.48 -2.53 -7.04
C PRO A 333 -19.22 -3.75 -7.58
N ASP A 334 -19.44 -4.73 -6.71
CA ASP A 334 -20.22 -5.94 -6.98
C ASP A 334 -19.70 -6.84 -8.11
N ARG A 335 -18.47 -6.63 -8.58
CA ARG A 335 -17.77 -7.55 -9.48
C ARG A 335 -16.67 -8.31 -8.75
N VAL A 336 -16.30 -9.45 -9.31
CA VAL A 336 -15.28 -10.34 -8.74
C VAL A 336 -14.23 -10.60 -9.80
N THR A 337 -12.97 -10.49 -9.42
CA THR A 337 -11.85 -10.85 -10.30
C THR A 337 -11.88 -12.36 -10.60
N PRO A 338 -11.68 -12.79 -11.85
CA PRO A 338 -11.84 -14.20 -12.26
C PRO A 338 -10.77 -15.16 -11.73
N PHE A 339 -9.77 -14.66 -11.00
CA PHE A 339 -8.72 -15.43 -10.36
C PHE A 339 -8.60 -15.04 -8.87
N ARG A 340 -7.75 -15.77 -8.13
CA ARG A 340 -7.61 -15.62 -6.67
C ARG A 340 -6.14 -15.62 -6.28
N PRO A 341 -5.77 -15.07 -5.10
CA PRO A 341 -4.40 -15.09 -4.64
C PRO A 341 -3.91 -16.51 -4.37
N PHE A 342 -2.62 -16.73 -4.58
CA PHE A 342 -1.93 -17.94 -4.15
C PHE A 342 -1.60 -17.89 -2.66
N ALA A 343 -1.40 -19.08 -2.06
CA ALA A 343 -1.04 -19.18 -0.66
C ALA A 343 0.44 -18.86 -0.47
N THR A 344 0.74 -17.67 0.02
CA THR A 344 2.11 -17.26 0.35
C THR A 344 2.51 -17.68 1.77
N LYS A 345 3.80 -17.65 2.09
CA LYS A 345 4.31 -17.78 3.45
C LYS A 345 5.39 -16.71 3.69
N PHE A 346 5.43 -16.18 4.90
CA PHE A 346 6.54 -15.32 5.28
C PHE A 346 7.84 -16.14 5.31
N PRO A 347 8.97 -15.58 4.85
CA PRO A 347 10.26 -16.24 4.91
C PRO A 347 10.61 -16.73 6.32
N ALA A 348 11.08 -17.98 6.42
CA ALA A 348 11.40 -18.61 7.70
C ALA A 348 12.83 -18.27 8.20
N ALA A 349 13.62 -17.56 7.40
CA ALA A 349 15.08 -17.47 7.53
C ALA A 349 15.59 -16.87 8.85
N LEU A 350 14.76 -16.12 9.58
CA LEU A 350 15.14 -15.48 10.84
C LEU A 350 14.35 -16.04 12.02
N ALA A 351 15.08 -16.37 13.10
CA ALA A 351 14.50 -16.61 14.41
C ALA A 351 13.59 -15.43 14.80
N PRO A 352 12.42 -15.65 15.45
CA PRO A 352 11.44 -14.59 15.72
C PRO A 352 12.02 -13.31 16.37
N VAL A 353 13.03 -13.46 17.23
CA VAL A 353 13.69 -12.36 17.95
C VAL A 353 14.58 -11.49 17.04
N LYS A 354 15.05 -12.04 15.91
CA LYS A 354 15.88 -11.32 14.93
C LYS A 354 15.07 -10.72 13.78
N ARG A 355 13.74 -10.88 13.80
CA ARG A 355 12.86 -10.29 12.79
C ARG A 355 12.66 -8.80 13.05
N ARG A 356 12.50 -8.05 11.96
CA ARG A 356 12.09 -6.63 11.98
C ARG A 356 10.74 -6.46 12.65
N MET A 357 10.41 -5.24 13.10
CA MET A 357 9.17 -4.98 13.84
C MET A 357 7.90 -5.40 13.08
N ALA A 358 7.86 -5.14 11.77
CA ALA A 358 6.74 -5.48 10.92
C ALA A 358 7.18 -6.08 9.58
N GLU A 359 6.31 -6.91 9.01
CA GLU A 359 6.48 -7.52 7.70
C GLU A 359 5.16 -7.48 6.93
N THR A 360 5.24 -7.33 5.62
CA THR A 360 4.10 -7.33 4.70
C THR A 360 4.39 -8.24 3.53
N ILE A 361 3.40 -9.01 3.09
CA ILE A 361 3.41 -9.66 1.78
C ILE A 361 2.32 -9.02 0.94
N LEU A 362 2.72 -8.42 -0.18
CA LEU A 362 1.83 -8.01 -1.25
C LEU A 362 1.85 -9.10 -2.32
N THR A 363 0.73 -9.82 -2.50
CA THR A 363 0.66 -10.88 -3.52
C THR A 363 0.56 -10.28 -4.92
N ASP A 364 1.06 -11.01 -5.90
CA ASP A 364 0.91 -10.69 -7.33
C ASP A 364 -0.56 -10.51 -7.74
N PHE A 365 -1.49 -11.25 -7.12
CA PHE A 365 -2.94 -11.07 -7.27
C PHE A 365 -3.39 -9.61 -7.11
N THR A 366 -2.77 -8.86 -6.19
CA THR A 366 -3.14 -7.45 -5.97
C THR A 366 -2.88 -6.61 -7.21
N LEU A 367 -1.69 -6.72 -7.81
CA LEU A 367 -1.32 -6.00 -9.03
C LEU A 367 -2.08 -6.53 -10.25
N ASN A 368 -2.23 -7.85 -10.36
CA ASN A 368 -2.93 -8.46 -11.48
C ASN A 368 -4.42 -8.16 -11.48
N SER A 369 -5.07 -8.06 -10.30
CA SER A 369 -6.47 -7.61 -10.23
C SER A 369 -6.60 -6.20 -10.80
N LEU A 370 -5.65 -5.31 -10.51
CA LEU A 370 -5.60 -3.98 -11.11
C LEU A 370 -5.45 -4.08 -12.63
N PHE A 371 -4.43 -4.78 -13.15
CA PHE A 371 -4.20 -4.87 -14.59
C PHE A 371 -5.37 -5.50 -15.35
N TYR A 372 -6.01 -6.51 -14.77
CA TYR A 372 -7.24 -7.09 -15.32
C TYR A 372 -8.34 -6.05 -15.46
N TRP A 373 -8.64 -5.28 -14.40
CA TRP A 373 -9.70 -4.27 -14.50
C TRP A 373 -9.32 -3.10 -15.42
N LEU A 374 -8.04 -2.69 -15.46
CA LEU A 374 -7.56 -1.69 -16.44
C LEU A 374 -7.72 -2.17 -17.88
N HIS A 375 -7.47 -3.46 -18.14
CA HIS A 375 -7.69 -4.09 -19.44
C HIS A 375 -9.18 -4.09 -19.80
N THR A 376 -10.05 -4.59 -18.92
CA THR A 376 -11.49 -4.71 -19.20
C THR A 376 -12.18 -3.37 -19.48
N VAL A 377 -11.72 -2.28 -18.84
CA VAL A 377 -12.25 -0.93 -19.10
C VAL A 377 -11.54 -0.22 -20.27
N LYS A 378 -10.63 -0.92 -20.98
CA LYS A 378 -9.81 -0.37 -22.08
C LYS A 378 -9.06 0.90 -21.68
N PHE A 379 -8.53 0.92 -20.45
CA PHE A 379 -7.69 2.01 -19.98
C PHE A 379 -6.31 1.97 -20.63
N LEU A 380 -5.77 0.78 -20.89
CA LEU A 380 -4.46 0.54 -21.48
C LEU A 380 -4.41 0.76 -23.01
N ASN A 381 -5.22 1.68 -23.53
CA ASN A 381 -5.21 2.07 -24.93
C ASN A 381 -4.34 3.33 -25.07
N ILE A 382 -3.13 3.16 -25.59
CA ILE A 382 -2.14 4.22 -25.74
C ILE A 382 -2.12 4.66 -27.20
N THR A 383 -2.18 5.96 -27.44
CA THR A 383 -2.02 6.53 -28.78
C THR A 383 -0.71 7.29 -28.86
N LEU A 384 0.13 6.91 -29.84
CA LEU A 384 1.37 7.57 -30.19
C LEU A 384 1.16 8.27 -31.54
N ASP A 385 1.50 9.55 -31.60
CA ASP A 385 1.38 10.38 -32.79
C ASP A 385 2.61 11.28 -32.95
N SER A 386 2.63 12.09 -34.02
CA SER A 386 3.72 13.03 -34.31
C SER A 386 3.95 14.09 -33.21
N SER A 387 3.06 14.24 -32.23
CA SER A 387 3.22 15.14 -31.08
C SER A 387 3.86 14.48 -29.85
N THR A 388 4.16 13.18 -29.93
CA THR A 388 4.83 12.43 -28.87
C THR A 388 6.33 12.75 -28.85
N PRO A 389 6.91 13.25 -27.73
CA PRO A 389 8.34 13.54 -27.65
C PRO A 389 9.19 12.32 -28.02
N THR A 390 10.30 12.55 -28.74
CA THR A 390 11.29 11.53 -29.18
C THR A 390 10.77 10.51 -30.21
N VAL A 391 9.50 10.09 -30.13
CA VAL A 391 8.89 9.10 -31.03
C VAL A 391 8.22 9.77 -32.23
N GLY A 392 7.63 10.95 -32.05
CA GLY A 392 6.82 11.63 -33.06
C GLY A 392 7.58 12.05 -34.31
N GLU A 393 8.88 12.31 -34.19
CA GLU A 393 9.75 12.65 -35.33
C GLU A 393 10.02 11.44 -36.24
N ILE A 394 9.99 10.24 -35.65
CA ILE A 394 10.19 8.97 -36.34
C ILE A 394 8.89 8.52 -37.03
N LEU A 395 7.71 8.92 -36.51
CA LEU A 395 6.37 8.56 -37.02
C LEU A 395 5.98 9.29 -38.33
N LYS A 396 6.90 9.44 -39.26
CA LYS A 396 6.66 9.99 -40.61
C LYS A 396 6.89 8.91 -41.66
N THR A 397 6.14 8.95 -42.76
CA THR A 397 6.32 7.99 -43.86
C THR A 397 7.43 8.40 -44.83
N THR A 398 7.93 9.63 -44.74
CA THR A 398 9.08 10.14 -45.49
C THR A 398 9.96 11.00 -44.60
N CYS A 399 11.27 10.84 -44.78
CA CYS A 399 12.29 11.65 -44.16
C CYS A 399 12.54 12.81 -45.12
N GLY A 400 12.43 14.06 -44.65
CA GLY A 400 12.60 15.24 -45.50
C GLY A 400 14.06 15.46 -45.88
N GLU A 401 14.32 15.82 -47.14
CA GLU A 401 15.61 16.22 -47.70
C GLU A 401 16.06 17.64 -47.27
N ASP A 402 15.64 18.13 -46.09
CA ASP A 402 15.93 19.50 -45.64
C ASP A 402 17.11 19.59 -44.64
N ASP A 403 17.89 18.52 -44.44
CA ASP A 403 19.18 18.56 -43.74
C ASP A 403 20.34 18.40 -44.75
N ASP A 404 20.52 19.44 -45.59
CA ASP A 404 21.68 19.67 -46.47
C ASP A 404 22.99 19.89 -45.68
N ASN A 405 23.38 18.99 -44.78
CA ASN A 405 24.72 18.98 -44.21
C ASN A 405 25.24 17.63 -43.70
N SER A 406 24.72 16.51 -44.20
CA SER A 406 25.49 15.26 -44.17
C SER A 406 25.39 14.55 -45.51
N GLU A 407 26.51 14.55 -46.24
CA GLU A 407 26.73 13.70 -47.41
C GLU A 407 26.54 12.22 -46.99
N PHE A 408 25.32 11.71 -47.09
CA PHE A 408 25.09 10.30 -47.32
C PHE A 408 24.94 10.11 -48.83
N PRO A 409 25.73 9.26 -49.48
CA PRO A 409 25.58 9.03 -50.90
C PRO A 409 24.19 8.43 -51.15
N SER A 410 23.43 9.12 -51.99
CA SER A 410 22.18 8.64 -52.57
C SER A 410 22.40 7.22 -53.11
N VAL A 411 21.76 6.23 -52.50
CA VAL A 411 21.79 4.85 -52.96
C VAL A 411 20.90 4.79 -54.19
N GLU A 412 21.53 4.65 -55.37
CA GLU A 412 20.81 4.25 -56.58
C GLU A 412 20.09 2.92 -56.32
N VAL A 413 18.80 2.90 -56.64
CA VAL A 413 17.91 1.78 -56.39
C VAL A 413 18.18 0.70 -57.43
N ASP A 414 18.99 -0.30 -57.08
CA ASP A 414 19.03 -1.56 -57.83
C ASP A 414 17.82 -2.43 -57.43
N GLU A 415 16.95 -2.71 -58.39
CA GLU A 415 15.71 -3.49 -58.25
C GLU A 415 15.94 -4.98 -57.95
N GLU A 416 17.18 -5.49 -57.98
CA GLU A 416 17.48 -6.92 -57.81
C GLU A 416 17.92 -7.34 -56.40
N VAL A 417 17.92 -6.42 -55.41
CA VAL A 417 18.39 -6.72 -54.05
C VAL A 417 17.23 -7.10 -53.10
N PRO A 418 17.23 -8.30 -52.47
CA PRO A 418 16.20 -8.71 -51.53
C PRO A 418 16.07 -7.74 -50.33
N VAL A 419 14.83 -7.51 -49.85
CA VAL A 419 14.51 -6.62 -48.70
C VAL A 419 15.39 -6.89 -47.48
N ILE A 420 15.72 -8.16 -47.22
CA ILE A 420 16.61 -8.61 -46.14
C ILE A 420 18.01 -7.96 -46.25
N PHE A 421 18.57 -7.85 -47.45
CA PHE A 421 19.89 -7.22 -47.65
C PHE A 421 19.84 -5.70 -47.46
N ARG A 422 18.70 -5.05 -47.73
CA ARG A 422 18.51 -3.60 -47.51
C ARG A 422 18.39 -3.30 -46.02
N VAL A 423 17.54 -4.03 -45.30
CA VAL A 423 17.37 -3.93 -43.84
C VAL A 423 18.68 -4.24 -43.12
N ARG A 424 19.40 -5.30 -43.54
CA ARG A 424 20.70 -5.66 -42.98
C ARG A 424 21.78 -4.61 -43.25
N ARG A 425 21.75 -3.90 -44.38
CA ARG A 425 22.70 -2.82 -44.68
C ARG A 425 22.40 -1.55 -43.87
N SER A 426 21.12 -1.20 -43.68
CA SER A 426 20.70 -0.14 -42.76
C SER A 426 21.05 -0.47 -41.30
N LEU A 427 20.91 -1.74 -40.90
CA LEU A 427 21.31 -2.25 -39.58
C LEU A 427 22.85 -2.30 -39.41
N ASP A 428 23.62 -2.74 -40.41
CA ASP A 428 25.09 -2.72 -40.39
C ASP A 428 25.65 -1.28 -40.29
N THR A 429 24.94 -0.32 -40.87
CA THR A 429 25.27 1.10 -40.75
C THR A 429 24.98 1.59 -39.32
N LEU A 430 23.83 1.20 -38.74
CA LEU A 430 23.50 1.42 -37.33
C LEU A 430 24.55 0.80 -36.38
N GLU A 431 25.00 -0.44 -36.63
CA GLU A 431 26.01 -1.14 -35.83
C GLU A 431 27.41 -0.51 -35.91
N ARG A 432 27.79 0.06 -37.06
CA ARG A 432 29.05 0.80 -37.18
C ARG A 432 29.00 2.14 -36.45
N PHE A 433 27.87 2.84 -36.51
CA PHE A 433 27.69 4.10 -35.78
C PHE A 433 27.61 3.89 -34.26
N THR A 434 27.01 2.80 -33.78
CA THR A 434 27.04 2.47 -32.34
C THR A 434 28.44 2.09 -31.87
N ARG A 435 29.26 1.42 -32.72
CA ARG A 435 30.68 1.14 -32.41
C ARG A 435 31.56 2.39 -32.36
N ASP A 436 31.34 3.36 -33.24
CA ASP A 436 32.10 4.62 -33.24
C ASP A 436 31.63 5.60 -32.14
N ALA A 437 30.41 5.42 -31.61
CA ALA A 437 29.89 6.15 -30.46
C ALA A 437 30.51 5.69 -29.10
N ASP A 438 31.05 4.47 -29.02
CA ASP A 438 31.76 3.98 -27.83
C ASP A 438 33.17 4.61 -27.66
N GLU A 439 33.74 5.23 -28.71
CA GLU A 439 35.08 5.88 -28.65
C GLU A 439 35.02 7.41 -28.47
N LYS A 440 33.84 8.04 -28.51
CA LYS A 440 33.67 9.48 -28.26
C LYS A 440 32.44 9.76 -27.39
N GLU A 441 32.62 9.68 -26.08
CA GLU A 441 31.75 10.37 -25.12
C GLU A 441 31.84 11.90 -25.34
N SER A 442 31.02 12.46 -26.23
CA SER A 442 30.46 13.80 -26.09
C SER A 442 29.47 14.11 -27.22
N LYS A 443 28.27 14.53 -26.80
CA LYS A 443 27.16 15.19 -27.54
C LYS A 443 25.98 14.30 -27.96
N SER A 444 24.82 14.71 -27.42
CA SER A 444 23.41 14.33 -27.63
C SER A 444 23.03 12.86 -27.48
N GLY A 445 21.81 12.65 -26.96
CA GLY A 445 21.28 11.33 -26.64
C GLY A 445 21.04 10.52 -27.91
N GLY A 446 21.60 9.31 -27.97
CA GLY A 446 21.41 8.39 -29.10
C GLY A 446 19.97 7.91 -29.24
N GLY A 447 19.11 8.74 -29.82
CA GLY A 447 17.77 8.41 -30.27
C GLY A 447 17.73 8.19 -31.79
N LEU A 448 16.79 7.36 -32.25
CA LEU A 448 16.55 7.12 -33.68
C LEU A 448 16.16 8.40 -34.46
N ALA A 449 15.65 9.43 -33.76
CA ALA A 449 15.35 10.74 -34.32
C ALA A 449 16.62 11.54 -34.68
N ASP A 450 17.69 11.45 -33.86
CA ASP A 450 19.00 12.08 -34.12
C ASP A 450 19.71 11.44 -35.34
N LEU A 451 19.26 10.25 -35.78
CA LEU A 451 19.77 9.54 -36.96
C LEU A 451 19.02 9.90 -38.24
N GLY A 452 17.99 10.77 -38.20
CA GLY A 452 17.19 11.13 -39.37
C GLY A 452 16.36 9.97 -39.95
N ILE A 453 16.17 8.89 -39.19
CA ILE A 453 15.46 7.68 -39.63
C ILE A 453 13.96 7.84 -39.34
N CYS A 454 13.14 7.65 -40.36
CA CYS A 454 11.69 7.65 -40.25
C CYS A 454 11.13 6.24 -40.47
N VAL A 455 9.90 6.00 -40.01
CA VAL A 455 9.21 4.71 -40.18
C VAL A 455 9.11 4.31 -41.65
N GLY A 456 9.06 5.26 -42.58
CA GLY A 456 9.08 5.00 -44.02
C GLY A 456 10.30 4.21 -44.53
N ASP A 457 11.46 4.36 -43.90
CA ASP A 457 12.68 3.62 -44.28
C ASP A 457 12.68 2.19 -43.73
N ILE A 458 11.94 1.96 -42.65
CA ILE A 458 11.74 0.64 -42.04
C ILE A 458 10.56 -0.08 -42.73
N LEU A 459 9.53 0.67 -43.15
CA LEU A 459 8.27 0.20 -43.76
C LEU A 459 8.12 0.75 -45.19
N PRO A 460 8.93 0.27 -46.16
CA PRO A 460 8.96 0.83 -47.53
C PRO A 460 7.62 0.74 -48.25
N ALA A 461 6.83 -0.31 -47.98
CA ALA A 461 5.49 -0.47 -48.56
C ALA A 461 4.53 0.66 -48.17
N ILE A 462 4.73 1.27 -46.98
CA ILE A 462 3.91 2.40 -46.51
C ILE A 462 4.40 3.69 -47.15
N ARG A 463 5.72 3.90 -47.24
CA ARG A 463 6.33 5.05 -47.91
C ARG A 463 5.88 5.17 -49.37
N GLU A 464 5.82 4.05 -50.09
CA GLU A 464 5.41 4.01 -51.49
C GLU A 464 3.91 4.28 -51.69
N LYS A 465 3.05 3.74 -50.83
CA LYS A 465 1.59 3.89 -50.95
C LYS A 465 1.08 5.21 -50.37
N HIS A 466 1.73 5.74 -49.34
CA HIS A 466 1.31 6.91 -48.58
C HIS A 466 2.51 7.83 -48.27
N PRO A 467 3.09 8.51 -49.28
CA PRO A 467 4.23 9.39 -49.09
C PRO A 467 3.85 10.69 -48.36
N ASN A 468 4.79 11.26 -47.57
CA ASN A 468 4.64 12.54 -46.87
C ASN A 468 3.47 12.61 -45.87
N GLU A 469 3.18 11.49 -45.22
CA GLU A 469 2.13 11.38 -44.21
C GLU A 469 2.71 11.16 -42.81
N ASN A 470 1.95 11.61 -41.80
CA ASN A 470 2.23 11.28 -40.41
C ASN A 470 1.50 9.99 -40.02
N LEU A 471 2.17 9.17 -39.23
CA LEU A 471 1.61 7.93 -38.70
C LEU A 471 1.08 8.16 -37.28
N THR A 472 -0.03 7.50 -36.99
CA THR A 472 -0.58 7.36 -35.65
C THR A 472 -0.59 5.88 -35.29
N ILE A 473 0.04 5.51 -34.18
CA ILE A 473 0.05 4.14 -33.69
C ILE A 473 -0.82 4.05 -32.44
N THR A 474 -1.85 3.23 -32.48
CA THR A 474 -2.67 2.92 -31.30
C THR A 474 -2.31 1.54 -30.78
N VAL A 475 -1.77 1.47 -29.57
CA VAL A 475 -1.46 0.23 -28.88
C VAL A 475 -2.58 -0.09 -27.92
N HIS A 476 -3.10 -1.31 -27.98
CA HIS A 476 -4.06 -1.82 -27.02
C HIS A 476 -3.70 -3.24 -26.60
N SER A 477 -3.90 -3.54 -25.33
CA SER A 477 -3.72 -4.89 -24.78
C SER A 477 -4.79 -5.84 -25.33
N THR A 478 -4.39 -7.03 -25.79
CA THR A 478 -5.31 -8.10 -26.26
C THR A 478 -5.67 -9.08 -25.15
N LYS A 479 -4.86 -9.14 -24.09
CA LYS A 479 -5.12 -9.81 -22.82
C LYS A 479 -4.73 -8.89 -21.67
N ALA A 480 -5.22 -9.18 -20.48
CA ALA A 480 -4.78 -8.47 -19.29
C ALA A 480 -3.27 -8.68 -19.08
N PRO A 481 -2.48 -7.60 -18.92
CA PRO A 481 -1.09 -7.73 -18.53
C PRO A 481 -0.96 -8.48 -17.21
N ALA A 482 0.10 -9.26 -17.06
CA ALA A 482 0.35 -10.05 -15.87
C ALA A 482 1.74 -9.76 -15.29
N VAL A 483 1.83 -9.80 -13.96
CA VAL A 483 3.09 -9.75 -13.21
C VAL A 483 3.11 -10.94 -12.26
N ILE A 484 4.13 -11.78 -12.35
CA ILE A 484 4.27 -12.99 -11.52
C ILE A 484 5.51 -12.84 -10.67
N PHE A 485 5.37 -13.01 -9.35
CA PHE A 485 6.51 -13.00 -8.43
C PHE A 485 7.05 -14.41 -8.23
N SER A 486 8.36 -14.57 -8.26
CA SER A 486 9.06 -15.84 -8.18
C SER A 486 10.26 -15.71 -7.24
N GLU A 487 10.50 -16.70 -6.40
CA GLU A 487 11.72 -16.79 -5.57
C GLU A 487 12.92 -17.36 -6.35
N LYS A 488 12.71 -17.84 -7.59
CA LYS A 488 13.78 -18.39 -8.44
C LYS A 488 14.90 -17.37 -8.67
N ASP A 489 16.13 -17.89 -8.80
CA ASP A 489 17.33 -17.14 -9.16
C ASP A 489 17.62 -15.90 -8.29
N GLY A 490 17.23 -15.97 -7.01
CA GLY A 490 17.43 -14.88 -6.04
C GLY A 490 16.26 -13.89 -5.94
N GLY A 491 15.16 -14.16 -6.66
CA GLY A 491 13.93 -13.40 -6.59
C GLY A 491 13.74 -12.47 -7.79
N ALA A 492 12.63 -12.65 -8.51
CA ALA A 492 12.30 -11.86 -9.70
C ALA A 492 10.79 -11.60 -9.84
N ALA A 493 10.45 -10.51 -10.51
CA ALA A 493 9.13 -10.22 -11.04
C ALA A 493 9.13 -10.40 -12.56
N ILE A 494 8.25 -11.27 -13.05
CA ILE A 494 8.10 -11.55 -14.49
C ILE A 494 6.87 -10.80 -14.97
N GLY A 495 7.06 -9.78 -15.80
CA GLY A 495 6.00 -9.03 -16.46
C GLY A 495 5.72 -9.60 -17.85
N ARG A 496 4.44 -9.76 -18.19
CA ARG A 496 3.98 -10.20 -19.51
C ARG A 496 2.94 -9.25 -20.08
N LEU A 497 3.06 -8.96 -21.36
CA LEU A 497 2.15 -8.11 -22.12
C LEU A 497 1.87 -8.72 -23.50
N ASN A 498 0.59 -8.96 -23.78
CA ASN A 498 0.10 -9.23 -25.13
C ASN A 498 -0.70 -8.02 -25.61
N ALA A 499 -0.29 -7.44 -26.74
CA ALA A 499 -0.89 -6.24 -27.28
C ALA A 499 -0.93 -6.26 -28.80
N GLU A 500 -1.75 -5.38 -29.38
CA GLU A 500 -1.79 -5.09 -30.80
C GLU A 500 -1.57 -3.60 -31.01
N ALA A 501 -0.56 -3.28 -31.83
CA ALA A 501 -0.30 -1.95 -32.33
C ALA A 501 -0.93 -1.81 -33.71
N THR A 502 -1.96 -0.97 -33.82
CA THR A 502 -2.58 -0.65 -35.10
C THR A 502 -2.02 0.66 -35.63
N VAL A 503 -1.53 0.64 -36.86
CA VAL A 503 -0.92 1.79 -37.53
C VAL A 503 -1.95 2.44 -38.44
N PHE A 504 -2.13 3.73 -38.26
CA PHE A 504 -2.99 4.58 -39.07
C PHE A 504 -2.17 5.67 -39.74
N ILE A 505 -2.59 6.09 -40.93
CA ILE A 505 -2.08 7.30 -41.59
C ILE A 505 -2.94 8.51 -41.22
N SER A 506 -2.49 9.70 -41.62
CA SER A 506 -3.09 10.99 -41.22
C SER A 506 -4.56 11.15 -41.62
N THR A 507 -4.99 10.43 -42.67
CA THR A 507 -6.39 10.37 -43.13
C THR A 507 -7.30 9.53 -42.23
N GLY A 508 -6.74 8.80 -41.26
CA GLY A 508 -7.45 7.86 -40.39
C GLY A 508 -7.61 6.46 -40.99
N GLU A 509 -7.04 6.20 -42.17
CA GLU A 509 -7.04 4.88 -42.79
C GLU A 509 -6.08 3.93 -42.04
N LYS A 510 -6.53 2.68 -41.81
CA LYS A 510 -5.73 1.62 -41.18
C LYS A 510 -4.77 1.04 -42.21
N VAL A 511 -3.47 1.06 -41.91
CA VAL A 511 -2.41 0.56 -42.79
C VAL A 511 -1.96 -0.85 -42.41
N GLY A 512 -2.06 -1.22 -41.13
CA GLY A 512 -1.81 -2.59 -40.69
C GLY A 512 -1.80 -2.74 -39.17
N THR A 513 -1.64 -3.98 -38.71
CA THR A 513 -1.61 -4.34 -37.29
C THR A 513 -0.41 -5.22 -36.98
N ILE A 514 0.35 -4.83 -35.96
CA ILE A 514 1.47 -5.59 -35.41
C ILE A 514 1.02 -6.19 -34.07
N ALA A 515 1.05 -7.51 -33.95
CA ALA A 515 0.92 -8.19 -32.67
C ALA A 515 2.24 -8.15 -31.91
N ILE A 516 2.15 -7.88 -30.61
CA ILE A 516 3.27 -7.73 -29.68
C ILE A 516 3.12 -8.78 -28.58
N ASP A 517 4.15 -9.59 -28.40
CA ASP A 517 4.30 -10.53 -27.28
C ASP A 517 5.59 -10.19 -26.53
N PHE A 518 5.43 -9.57 -25.35
CA PHE A 518 6.53 -9.01 -24.57
C PHE A 518 6.59 -9.66 -23.19
N GLU A 519 7.78 -10.11 -22.81
CA GLU A 519 8.09 -10.62 -21.48
C GLU A 519 9.38 -9.97 -20.95
N VAL A 520 9.32 -9.52 -19.70
CA VAL A 520 10.44 -8.89 -19.01
C VAL A 520 10.59 -9.48 -17.62
N GLU A 521 11.83 -9.78 -17.25
CA GLU A 521 12.20 -10.20 -15.92
C GLU A 521 12.88 -9.05 -15.19
N VAL A 522 12.41 -8.73 -13.99
CA VAL A 522 12.93 -7.63 -13.16
C VAL A 522 13.37 -8.21 -11.83
N ASN A 523 14.67 -8.09 -11.52
CA ASN A 523 15.24 -8.47 -10.25
C ASN A 523 15.53 -7.22 -9.42
N VAL A 524 15.28 -7.29 -8.12
CA VAL A 524 15.41 -6.15 -7.22
C VAL A 524 16.11 -6.60 -5.94
N VAL A 525 17.06 -5.80 -5.50
CA VAL A 525 17.82 -5.98 -4.27
C VAL A 525 17.72 -4.70 -3.46
N THR A 526 17.52 -4.84 -2.15
CA THR A 526 17.46 -3.69 -1.26
C THR A 526 18.68 -3.64 -0.37
N ASN A 527 19.41 -2.52 -0.40
CA ASN A 527 20.58 -2.27 0.44
C ASN A 527 20.37 -0.95 1.20
N ASP A 528 20.26 -1.01 2.53
CA ASP A 528 20.06 0.13 3.42
C ASP A 528 18.86 1.04 3.05
N GLY A 529 17.78 0.45 2.55
CA GLY A 529 16.59 1.18 2.08
C GLY A 529 16.75 1.81 0.70
N ASN A 530 17.87 1.57 0.01
CA ASN A 530 18.03 1.86 -1.40
C ASN A 530 17.74 0.61 -2.24
N LEU A 531 16.71 0.69 -3.06
CA LEU A 531 16.26 -0.36 -3.96
C LEU A 531 17.03 -0.23 -5.27
N THR A 532 17.91 -1.19 -5.55
CA THR A 532 18.64 -1.31 -6.82
C THR A 532 18.20 -2.57 -7.54
N GLY A 533 18.43 -2.69 -8.84
CA GLY A 533 18.02 -3.88 -9.55
C GLY A 533 18.55 -3.97 -10.96
N GLY A 534 18.08 -5.00 -11.65
CA GLY A 534 18.25 -5.19 -13.08
C GLY A 534 16.91 -5.53 -13.71
N ALA A 535 16.82 -5.27 -15.01
CA ALA A 535 15.76 -5.75 -15.85
C ALA A 535 16.36 -6.39 -17.09
N ASN A 536 15.73 -7.48 -17.52
CA ASN A 536 16.10 -8.22 -18.70
C ASN A 536 14.83 -8.56 -19.48
N VAL A 537 14.68 -7.99 -20.68
CA VAL A 537 13.63 -8.40 -21.61
C VAL A 537 13.97 -9.79 -22.14
N THR A 538 13.24 -10.80 -21.66
CA THR A 538 13.44 -12.21 -22.04
C THR A 538 12.81 -12.52 -23.38
N ARG A 539 11.78 -11.76 -23.78
CA ARG A 539 11.08 -11.96 -25.03
C ARG A 539 10.47 -10.67 -25.54
N LEU A 540 10.69 -10.39 -26.82
CA LEU A 540 9.89 -9.45 -27.61
C LEU A 540 9.69 -10.07 -28.99
N LEU A 541 8.46 -10.44 -29.30
CA LEU A 541 8.09 -10.96 -30.61
C LEU A 541 7.09 -9.99 -31.26
N LEU A 542 7.45 -9.51 -32.44
CA LEU A 542 6.60 -8.68 -33.28
C LEU A 542 6.13 -9.49 -34.47
N LYS A 543 4.83 -9.44 -34.78
CA LYS A 543 4.26 -10.15 -35.93
C LYS A 543 3.30 -9.24 -36.69
N ASP A 544 3.54 -9.06 -37.98
CA ASP A 544 2.55 -8.43 -38.88
C ASP A 544 1.37 -9.38 -39.07
N VAL A 545 0.23 -9.02 -38.49
CA VAL A 545 -1.00 -9.84 -38.50
C VAL A 545 -1.69 -9.76 -39.84
N ASP A 546 -1.73 -8.57 -40.43
CA ASP A 546 -2.47 -8.29 -41.64
C ASP A 546 -1.64 -8.58 -42.91
N GLN A 547 -0.31 -8.72 -42.77
CA GLN A 547 0.65 -8.85 -43.88
C GLN A 547 0.63 -7.66 -44.84
N THR A 548 0.03 -6.54 -44.41
CA THR A 548 -0.14 -5.33 -45.23
C THR A 548 1.04 -4.38 -45.11
N LEU A 549 1.86 -4.51 -44.05
CA LEU A 549 3.04 -3.68 -43.82
C LEU A 549 4.23 -4.14 -44.69
N GLY A 550 4.13 -5.35 -45.28
CA GLY A 550 5.13 -5.88 -46.21
C GLY A 550 6.45 -6.26 -45.54
N LEU A 551 6.44 -6.45 -44.22
CA LEU A 551 7.63 -6.77 -43.45
C LEU A 551 7.88 -8.27 -43.40
N PRO A 552 9.07 -8.77 -43.81
CA PRO A 552 9.46 -10.15 -43.54
C PRO A 552 9.68 -10.35 -42.03
N GLN A 553 9.42 -11.56 -41.53
CA GLN A 553 9.58 -11.86 -40.10
C GLN A 553 11.02 -11.61 -39.61
N ASP A 554 12.03 -11.91 -40.43
CA ASP A 554 13.44 -11.65 -40.09
C ASP A 554 13.74 -10.16 -39.81
N ALA A 555 13.02 -9.25 -40.48
CA ALA A 555 13.15 -7.80 -40.22
C ALA A 555 12.48 -7.41 -38.90
N LEU A 556 11.31 -7.98 -38.61
CA LEU A 556 10.62 -7.79 -37.32
C LEU A 556 11.43 -8.36 -36.15
N ASP A 557 12.10 -9.48 -36.34
CA ASP A 557 12.96 -10.09 -35.33
C ASP A 557 14.20 -9.22 -35.07
N SER A 558 14.78 -8.62 -36.11
CA SER A 558 15.90 -7.67 -35.97
C SER A 558 15.47 -6.39 -35.23
N LEU A 559 14.30 -5.84 -35.55
CA LEU A 559 13.72 -4.69 -34.83
C LEU A 559 13.43 -5.04 -33.37
N SER A 560 12.95 -6.26 -33.12
CA SER A 560 12.69 -6.75 -31.76
C SER A 560 13.99 -6.79 -30.96
N GLN A 561 15.09 -7.28 -31.54
CA GLN A 561 16.38 -7.31 -30.85
C GLN A 561 16.92 -5.90 -30.54
N LEU A 562 16.80 -4.97 -31.49
CA LEU A 562 17.18 -3.57 -31.26
C LEU A 562 16.36 -2.95 -30.11
N ALA A 563 15.05 -3.20 -30.11
CA ALA A 563 14.16 -2.72 -29.05
C ALA A 563 14.46 -3.37 -27.69
N ILE A 564 14.86 -4.64 -27.66
CA ILE A 564 15.34 -5.34 -26.45
C ILE A 564 16.58 -4.64 -25.90
N ASP A 565 17.59 -4.40 -26.73
CA ASP A 565 18.86 -3.80 -26.30
C ASP A 565 18.65 -2.37 -25.77
N PHE A 566 17.83 -1.57 -26.48
CA PHE A 566 17.47 -0.23 -26.05
C PHE A 566 16.67 -0.23 -24.74
N SER A 567 15.68 -1.12 -24.62
CA SER A 567 14.84 -1.24 -23.42
C SER A 567 15.66 -1.68 -22.21
N ASN A 568 16.51 -2.70 -22.39
CA ASN A 568 17.41 -3.18 -21.34
C ASN A 568 18.35 -2.07 -20.86
N LYS A 569 18.97 -1.32 -21.77
CA LYS A 569 19.82 -0.18 -21.41
C LYS A 569 19.04 0.87 -20.62
N GLY A 570 17.89 1.31 -21.12
CA GLY A 570 17.07 2.32 -20.46
C GLY A 570 16.58 1.89 -19.07
N MET A 571 16.12 0.66 -18.93
CA MET A 571 15.65 0.12 -17.65
C MET A 571 16.79 -0.07 -16.65
N ASN A 572 17.95 -0.60 -17.09
CA ASN A 572 19.10 -0.82 -16.21
C ASN A 572 19.78 0.49 -15.81
N ASP A 573 19.84 1.50 -16.68
CA ASP A 573 20.31 2.84 -16.33
C ASP A 573 19.44 3.49 -15.24
N ALA A 574 18.13 3.19 -15.23
CA ALA A 574 17.22 3.66 -14.19
C ALA A 574 17.36 2.84 -12.88
N LEU A 575 17.39 1.51 -12.97
CA LEU A 575 17.41 0.61 -11.81
C LEU A 575 18.78 0.57 -11.09
N SER A 576 19.88 0.78 -11.82
CA SER A 576 21.24 0.81 -11.26
C SER A 576 21.51 2.04 -10.39
N LYS A 577 20.87 3.18 -10.68
CA LYS A 577 20.96 4.41 -9.88
C LYS A 577 20.34 4.25 -8.48
N GLY A 578 19.40 3.32 -8.35
CA GLY A 578 18.72 2.98 -7.12
C GLY A 578 17.67 4.01 -6.69
N VAL A 579 16.61 3.52 -6.05
CA VAL A 579 15.51 4.32 -5.50
C VAL A 579 15.52 4.20 -3.99
N SER A 580 15.69 5.31 -3.28
CA SER A 580 15.59 5.30 -1.82
C SER A 580 14.12 5.19 -1.41
N VAL A 581 13.77 4.05 -0.84
CA VAL A 581 12.40 3.73 -0.42
C VAL A 581 12.21 4.23 1.01
N HIS A 582 11.79 5.48 1.14
CA HIS A 582 11.20 5.99 2.37
C HIS A 582 9.68 5.96 2.21
N LEU A 583 9.01 5.15 3.03
CA LEU A 583 7.55 5.08 3.08
C LEU A 583 7.09 5.86 4.31
N PRO A 584 6.89 7.19 4.21
CA PRO A 584 6.36 7.95 5.33
C PRO A 584 4.90 7.58 5.58
N ALA A 585 4.44 7.84 6.80
CA ALA A 585 3.05 7.68 7.23
C ALA A 585 2.01 8.16 6.18
N ALA A 586 2.26 9.29 5.52
CA ALA A 586 1.34 9.82 4.52
C ALA A 586 1.14 8.89 3.30
N VAL A 587 2.15 8.10 2.92
CA VAL A 587 2.10 7.17 1.77
C VAL A 587 1.41 5.86 2.14
N THR A 588 1.51 5.41 3.38
CA THR A 588 0.90 4.15 3.83
C THR A 588 -0.58 4.28 4.16
N GLY A 589 -1.14 5.52 4.14
CA GLY A 589 -2.50 5.80 4.60
C GLY A 589 -2.70 5.51 6.10
N LEU A 590 -1.61 5.21 6.80
CA LEU A 590 -1.54 4.85 8.20
C LEU A 590 -0.52 5.78 8.86
N PRO A 591 -0.65 6.09 10.15
CA PRO A 591 0.28 7.00 10.83
C PRO A 591 1.62 6.36 11.18
N VAL A 592 2.15 5.57 10.26
CA VAL A 592 3.20 4.60 10.46
C VAL A 592 4.19 4.74 9.31
N SER A 593 5.42 5.14 9.65
CA SER A 593 6.54 5.20 8.71
C SER A 593 7.35 3.91 8.78
N LEU A 594 7.76 3.37 7.63
CA LEU A 594 8.62 2.20 7.58
C LEU A 594 10.08 2.63 7.39
N LEU A 595 10.93 2.28 8.35
CA LEU A 595 12.34 2.63 8.38
C LEU A 595 13.17 1.55 7.68
N LYS A 596 13.92 1.98 6.65
CA LYS A 596 14.85 1.15 5.86
C LYS A 596 14.25 -0.23 5.52
N PRO A 597 13.16 -0.26 4.73
CA PRO A 597 12.54 -1.52 4.36
C PRO A 597 13.52 -2.39 3.59
N ASP A 598 13.47 -3.69 3.84
CA ASP A 598 14.08 -4.74 3.03
C ASP A 598 13.00 -5.40 2.18
N ILE A 599 13.21 -5.43 0.87
CA ILE A 599 12.24 -5.90 -0.12
C ILE A 599 12.82 -7.10 -0.84
N THR A 600 12.07 -8.19 -0.85
CA THR A 600 12.46 -9.48 -1.43
C THR A 600 11.28 -10.10 -2.18
N PHE A 601 11.54 -10.75 -3.31
CA PHE A 601 10.52 -11.55 -4.00
C PHE A 601 10.46 -12.94 -3.39
N ILE A 602 9.24 -13.43 -3.19
CA ILE A 602 8.90 -14.80 -2.86
C ILE A 602 7.89 -15.31 -3.88
N ASP A 603 7.67 -16.62 -3.95
CA ASP A 603 6.66 -17.17 -4.84
C ASP A 603 5.28 -16.52 -4.61
N HIS A 604 4.77 -15.88 -5.66
CA HIS A 604 3.52 -15.12 -5.69
C HIS A 604 3.42 -13.96 -4.67
N GLY A 605 4.55 -13.46 -4.16
CA GLY A 605 4.55 -12.37 -3.19
C GLY A 605 5.76 -11.44 -3.25
N LEU A 606 5.51 -10.16 -3.04
CA LEU A 606 6.52 -9.17 -2.69
C LEU A 606 6.55 -9.05 -1.17
N HIS A 607 7.63 -9.54 -0.56
CA HIS A 607 7.85 -9.47 0.88
C HIS A 607 8.61 -8.19 1.23
N ILE A 608 8.03 -7.41 2.15
CA ILE A 608 8.56 -6.14 2.63
C ILE A 608 8.72 -6.27 4.15
N SER A 609 9.94 -6.15 4.67
CA SER A 609 10.22 -6.18 6.11
C SER A 609 10.87 -4.89 6.56
N GLY A 610 10.54 -4.39 7.75
CA GLY A 610 11.13 -3.14 8.22
C GLY A 610 10.78 -2.80 9.66
N ASP A 611 11.55 -1.88 10.22
CA ASP A 611 11.26 -1.33 11.53
C ASP A 611 10.29 -0.16 11.38
N VAL A 612 9.45 0.04 12.39
CA VAL A 612 8.30 0.94 12.30
C VAL A 612 8.52 2.13 13.22
N GLU A 613 8.19 3.32 12.71
CA GLU A 613 8.11 4.53 13.51
C GLU A 613 6.66 5.04 13.52
N ILE A 614 6.11 5.21 14.73
CA ILE A 614 4.78 5.79 14.94
C ILE A 614 4.97 7.16 15.56
N ASP A 615 4.49 8.19 14.87
CA ASP A 615 4.51 9.54 15.42
C ASP A 615 3.58 9.63 16.66
N ALA A 616 4.14 10.16 17.75
CA ALA A 616 3.48 10.29 19.05
C ALA A 616 2.19 11.12 18.96
N LYS A 617 2.16 12.16 18.11
CA LYS A 617 0.95 12.99 17.93
C LYS A 617 -0.17 12.15 17.31
N THR A 618 0.15 11.31 16.34
CA THR A 618 -0.89 10.53 15.65
C THR A 618 -1.38 9.32 16.45
N LEU A 619 -0.51 8.71 17.26
CA LEU A 619 -0.95 7.73 18.26
C LEU A 619 -1.90 8.39 19.29
N GLY A 620 -1.60 9.63 19.68
CA GLY A 620 -2.50 10.46 20.48
C GLY A 620 -3.86 10.70 19.79
N GLU A 621 -3.88 10.95 18.49
CA GLU A 621 -5.11 11.15 17.70
C GLU A 621 -5.97 9.88 17.62
N ILE A 622 -5.38 8.70 17.39
CA ILE A 622 -6.10 7.41 17.38
C ILE A 622 -6.70 7.12 18.76
N VAL A 623 -5.97 7.42 19.83
CA VAL A 623 -6.44 7.27 21.23
C VAL A 623 -7.29 8.49 21.67
N GLY A 624 -7.53 9.46 20.79
CA GLY A 624 -8.50 10.55 20.96
C GLY A 624 -8.03 11.78 21.73
N LYS A 625 -6.73 12.06 21.91
CA LYS A 625 -6.22 13.23 22.67
C LYS A 625 -4.90 13.84 22.16
N LYS A 626 -4.80 15.18 22.26
CA LYS A 626 -3.60 15.98 21.93
C LYS A 626 -2.60 16.03 23.09
N GLY A 627 -1.31 15.84 22.78
CA GLY A 627 -0.18 16.13 23.68
C GLY A 627 0.20 14.97 24.61
N ILE A 628 1.07 14.09 24.13
CA ILE A 628 1.75 13.10 24.97
C ILE A 628 2.86 13.84 25.72
N LYS A 629 2.82 13.85 27.05
CA LYS A 629 3.99 14.22 27.87
C LYS A 629 4.67 12.92 28.28
N ALA A 630 5.99 12.83 28.13
CA ALA A 630 6.76 11.70 28.64
C ALA A 630 6.48 11.53 30.15
N ASP A 631 5.82 10.43 30.52
CA ASP A 631 5.55 10.10 31.93
C ASP A 631 6.74 9.32 32.51
N LYS A 632 6.95 9.44 33.83
CA LYS A 632 8.08 8.86 34.57
C LYS A 632 7.97 7.36 34.84
N CYS A 633 6.95 6.68 34.30
CA CYS A 633 6.82 5.24 34.48
C CYS A 633 7.86 4.52 33.60
N GLY A 634 9.04 4.24 34.16
CA GLY A 634 10.01 3.32 33.57
C GLY A 634 9.50 1.89 33.73
N VAL A 635 8.52 1.50 32.92
CA VAL A 635 7.97 0.14 32.93
C VAL A 635 8.95 -0.77 32.19
N THR A 636 9.43 -1.80 32.86
CA THR A 636 10.24 -2.85 32.25
C THR A 636 9.37 -3.70 31.32
N SER A 637 9.63 -3.65 30.01
CA SER A 637 9.11 -4.63 29.06
C SER A 637 9.92 -5.92 29.21
N ASN A 638 9.34 -6.93 29.89
CA ASN A 638 9.91 -8.29 29.90
C ASN A 638 9.57 -9.03 28.61
#